data_AF-A0A916YY63-F1
#
_entry.id   AF-A0A916YY63-F1
#
_cell.length_a   1.000
_cell.length_b   1.000
_cell.length_c   1.000
_cell.angle_alpha   90.00
_cell.angle_beta   90.00
_cell.angle_gamma   90.00
#
_symmetry.space_group_name_H-M   'P 1'
#
loop_
_entity.id
_entity.type
_entity.pdbx_description
1 polymer ?
#
loop_
_entity_poly.entity_id
_entity_poly.type
_entity_poly.pdbx_seq_one_letter_code
_entity_poly.pdbx_strand_id
1 'polypeptide(L)'
;MRKMMKKWFSLILAGSVLVSLAPVDTSADSAKVDVWVENSLKTVYRGSILPQNSTRSISVVSARNEYESAQIALRSEAAFTISGVEFSDLESAVGDRMDSSNLRYHFAEYELIDTVKANAFNPDRVGDLIYPPSAIPDPLSNEPSAEVAANSTQPVLITNYVPSGATPGIYDGIITVKTTIGDYTVPISVEVGSAEIPRTSDSRFVNYQWAMTNGFTWDGFSWDGSPEPTYDTGENYYGVEMYSDEWFALLDRFAGVMTEYRQNMIWIRTDLLLQAGGTYLSAFTDGIPENIDWSFFDRYVQTFIDQGVDHFANTHLIHALNYMPAAEKPGDSWNAGMPESLPVTDKFLENYMTALHDHLKSKGWLNEDSFTWYQHIRDEPTSEKDRNYWTYIASKLKQIVPDFKTMDADPNGVLMNDITKPYVDVWVPLTPAFHEKKTLYKAEQAAGKDLWAYTCDLNQPPWLNRFWTQPTLTGRLLFWNLNQDGVQGHLHWAWNAWYVGSYIGDSTIVYPDKKNMTVKSSLRYEAQRDGLEDYELLDIVKRTDPALAKRIADSAVSPADPRKYTLDPAYIKTLHDYLVRAASGGQAGEVPQPVSPYDGQEMPMSYMTDNTSGDIRFSGNWSTRNRQFAYLGGVSSTSVAGDYAEYTFSGSGVDVVIEKNDGAGRFSVSVDGSEPVILDAYEKVQHDYFTIYSKRGLAPGKHTIKVENLGNTDLSIDAFRVHMYEGQKLYDASLKSLAISDIPSFSFNSGVTDYQILVPGSINTISITAALTDAAGTLAIGAKRVDSGTTYKVDIPIGKSKLVLLSTASDGETLKRYTLNFLKGNKNEPEVNVARDASGITASAVRPGDGGIAYGPQKMIDGSYGTMYASWQEYMSTHPLPHEIVLSWDKPKAFNTIVMATSSGLIQGITDIDVQVSKDGINWETVAQRVPFIWKSNKDDGVMEYTYANIPAVSGALKMRIQINEAYYTWWNMYAVYELELYQLPDNGELGSAAIDLPGLQRELSDYIASGDVKGPLVKQLQNKLRQAGHHYDKDSVKQAVKQLNDFIEHIRKDDKHASQQAKTKLTADAQDLIISWSQDGRFPK
;
A
#
# COMPACT_ATOMS: atom_id res chain seq x y z
N MET A 1 10.22 -80.50 20.69
CA MET A 1 9.71 -81.71 19.98
C MET A 1 8.43 -81.28 19.28
N ARG A 2 8.18 -81.40 17.98
CA ARG A 2 8.68 -82.28 16.91
C ARG A 2 8.43 -81.53 15.59
N LYS A 3 9.48 -81.35 14.77
CA LYS A 3 9.72 -82.02 13.47
C LYS A 3 8.79 -81.51 12.36
N MET A 4 9.20 -80.67 11.41
CA MET A 4 10.42 -80.65 10.58
C MET A 4 10.52 -81.85 9.61
N MET A 5 10.74 -81.52 8.32
CA MET A 5 11.40 -82.31 7.26
C MET A 5 10.56 -83.40 6.57
N LYS A 6 10.66 -83.70 5.26
CA LYS A 6 11.62 -83.45 4.15
C LYS A 6 10.90 -83.96 2.86
N LYS A 7 10.84 -83.31 1.68
CA LYS A 7 11.87 -82.90 0.68
C LYS A 7 12.12 -83.94 -0.46
N TRP A 8 12.00 -83.46 -1.71
CA TRP A 8 12.85 -83.68 -2.94
C TRP A 8 12.20 -84.43 -4.11
N PHE A 9 12.31 -84.00 -5.38
CA PHE A 9 13.41 -83.40 -6.19
C PHE A 9 12.79 -82.45 -7.27
N SER A 10 13.38 -81.37 -7.85
CA SER A 10 14.75 -81.09 -8.33
C SER A 10 15.05 -79.58 -8.51
N LEU A 11 16.35 -79.28 -8.63
CA LEU A 11 17.10 -78.03 -8.95
C LEU A 11 17.62 -77.20 -7.76
N ILE A 12 18.95 -77.04 -7.73
CA ILE A 12 19.90 -76.94 -6.59
C ILE A 12 20.47 -75.51 -6.49
N LEU A 13 20.30 -74.80 -5.36
CA LEU A 13 21.25 -74.54 -4.23
C LEU A 13 22.32 -73.46 -4.56
N ALA A 14 22.63 -72.43 -3.76
CA ALA A 14 22.73 -72.33 -2.29
C ALA A 14 22.83 -70.85 -1.79
N GLY A 15 22.47 -70.61 -0.51
CA GLY A 15 23.02 -69.51 0.33
C GLY A 15 24.24 -70.02 1.14
N SER A 16 25.04 -69.26 1.90
CA SER A 16 24.87 -67.95 2.55
C SER A 16 26.26 -67.41 3.02
N VAL A 17 26.31 -66.10 3.29
CA VAL A 17 27.28 -65.31 4.09
C VAL A 17 28.68 -65.05 3.51
N LEU A 18 28.84 -63.86 2.92
CA LEU A 18 30.07 -63.07 2.97
C LEU A 18 29.68 -61.58 3.00
N VAL A 19 30.34 -60.87 3.90
CA VAL A 19 30.37 -59.41 4.02
C VAL A 19 30.85 -58.82 2.68
N SER A 20 30.02 -58.00 2.04
CA SER A 20 30.48 -56.98 1.10
C SER A 20 29.48 -55.84 1.10
N LEU A 21 29.92 -54.72 1.67
CA LEU A 21 29.58 -53.35 1.30
C LEU A 21 28.71 -53.29 0.03
N ALA A 22 27.39 -53.21 0.20
CA ALA A 22 26.60 -52.55 -0.83
C ALA A 22 27.13 -51.12 -0.90
N PRO A 23 27.28 -50.53 -2.09
CA PRO A 23 27.64 -49.14 -2.18
C PRO A 23 26.65 -48.39 -1.30
N VAL A 24 27.19 -47.57 -0.40
CA VAL A 24 26.47 -46.37 -0.01
C VAL A 24 26.28 -45.66 -1.35
N ASP A 25 25.18 -45.96 -2.05
CA ASP A 25 24.58 -44.96 -2.87
C ASP A 25 24.33 -43.84 -1.87
N THR A 26 25.22 -42.86 -1.91
CA THR A 26 24.86 -41.49 -1.65
C THR A 26 23.80 -41.16 -2.69
N SER A 27 22.60 -41.76 -2.55
CA SER A 27 21.40 -41.17 -3.07
C SER A 27 21.39 -39.81 -2.40
N ALA A 28 21.63 -38.77 -3.18
CA ALA A 28 21.22 -37.43 -2.81
C ALA A 28 19.83 -37.59 -2.20
N ASP A 29 19.68 -37.23 -0.93
CA ASP A 29 18.38 -37.17 -0.26
C ASP A 29 17.45 -36.45 -1.25
N SER A 30 16.49 -37.17 -1.85
CA SER A 30 15.59 -36.54 -2.81
C SER A 30 14.84 -35.49 -2.00
N ALA A 31 15.09 -34.21 -2.29
CA ALA A 31 14.51 -33.10 -1.56
C ALA A 31 13.00 -33.33 -1.42
N LYS A 32 12.54 -33.53 -0.19
CA LYS A 32 11.16 -33.89 0.11
C LYS A 32 10.28 -32.65 -0.06
N VAL A 33 9.18 -32.77 -0.82
CA VAL A 33 8.18 -31.68 -0.90
C VAL A 33 7.23 -31.79 0.29
N ASP A 34 7.09 -30.68 1.01
CA ASP A 34 5.98 -30.47 1.94
C ASP A 34 4.72 -30.12 1.16
N VAL A 35 3.66 -30.88 1.40
CA VAL A 35 2.34 -30.71 0.77
C VAL A 35 1.28 -30.62 1.86
N TRP A 36 0.45 -29.57 1.80
CA TRP A 36 -0.69 -29.38 2.68
C TRP A 36 -1.84 -28.66 1.98
N VAL A 37 -3.03 -28.79 2.56
CA VAL A 37 -4.26 -28.14 2.09
C VAL A 37 -4.58 -26.95 2.98
N GLU A 38 -4.96 -25.83 2.36
CA GLU A 38 -5.40 -24.60 3.00
C GLU A 38 -6.79 -24.19 2.48
N ASN A 39 -7.49 -23.41 3.30
CA ASN A 39 -8.73 -22.75 2.90
C ASN A 39 -8.47 -21.74 1.76
N SER A 40 -9.37 -21.64 0.78
CA SER A 40 -9.25 -20.70 -0.36
C SER A 40 -9.19 -19.23 0.05
N LEU A 41 -9.85 -18.87 1.16
CA LEU A 41 -9.89 -17.50 1.69
C LEU A 41 -8.68 -17.16 2.58
N LYS A 42 -7.76 -18.11 2.79
CA LYS A 42 -6.52 -17.89 3.53
C LYS A 42 -5.36 -17.69 2.56
N THR A 43 -4.65 -16.58 2.72
CA THR A 43 -3.54 -16.24 1.82
C THR A 43 -2.32 -17.15 2.06
N VAL A 44 -1.74 -17.70 0.98
CA VAL A 44 -0.55 -18.57 0.99
C VAL A 44 0.63 -17.84 0.35
N TYR A 45 1.51 -17.28 1.18
CA TYR A 45 2.70 -16.54 0.74
C TYR A 45 3.82 -17.44 0.24
N ARG A 46 4.73 -16.91 -0.56
CA ARG A 46 5.97 -17.61 -0.97
C ARG A 46 6.77 -18.12 0.24
N GLY A 47 6.74 -17.39 1.34
CA GLY A 47 7.42 -17.76 2.60
C GLY A 47 6.59 -18.65 3.53
N SER A 48 5.35 -18.99 3.19
CA SER A 48 4.50 -19.85 4.03
C SER A 48 5.17 -21.21 4.22
N ILE A 49 5.23 -21.68 5.47
CA ILE A 49 5.78 -23.00 5.81
C ILE A 49 4.65 -23.95 6.21
N LEU A 50 4.96 -25.26 6.24
CA LEU A 50 4.03 -26.29 6.68
C LEU A 50 3.46 -25.94 8.08
N PRO A 51 2.13 -25.77 8.21
CA PRO A 51 1.51 -25.50 9.51
C PRO A 51 1.68 -26.68 10.47
N GLN A 52 1.75 -26.38 11.78
CA GLN A 52 1.88 -27.39 12.83
C GLN A 52 0.72 -28.42 12.80
N ASN A 53 -0.49 -27.98 12.43
CA ASN A 53 -1.67 -28.82 12.23
C ASN A 53 -2.12 -28.74 10.77
N SER A 54 -1.40 -29.43 9.88
CA SER A 54 -1.69 -29.43 8.44
C SER A 54 -2.71 -30.49 8.04
N THR A 55 -3.64 -30.11 7.16
CA THR A 55 -4.58 -31.04 6.50
C THR A 55 -3.97 -31.52 5.18
N ARG A 56 -4.30 -32.74 4.74
CA ARG A 56 -3.82 -33.35 3.48
C ARG A 56 -4.94 -33.84 2.57
N SER A 57 -6.16 -33.36 2.78
CA SER A 57 -7.36 -33.70 2.02
C SER A 57 -8.24 -32.47 1.86
N ILE A 58 -8.94 -32.38 0.74
CA ILE A 58 -9.95 -31.35 0.48
C ILE A 58 -11.33 -31.90 0.85
N SER A 59 -12.13 -31.09 1.54
CA SER A 59 -13.54 -31.37 1.83
C SER A 59 -14.35 -30.11 1.59
N VAL A 60 -15.29 -30.19 0.66
CA VAL A 60 -16.18 -29.08 0.26
C VAL A 60 -17.64 -29.54 0.36
N VAL A 61 -18.51 -28.60 0.74
CA VAL A 61 -19.96 -28.77 0.73
C VAL A 61 -20.47 -27.77 -0.29
N SER A 62 -21.32 -28.18 -1.21
CA SER A 62 -21.81 -27.30 -2.27
C SER A 62 -23.25 -27.61 -2.65
N ALA A 63 -24.03 -26.57 -2.95
CA ALA A 63 -25.30 -26.64 -3.66
C ALA A 63 -25.07 -27.02 -5.14
N ARG A 64 -26.16 -27.29 -5.84
CA ARG A 64 -26.11 -27.42 -7.31
C ARG A 64 -25.89 -26.06 -7.95
N ASN A 65 -25.19 -26.07 -9.07
CA ASN A 65 -24.81 -24.90 -9.83
C ASN A 65 -23.95 -23.91 -9.00
N GLU A 66 -23.07 -24.44 -8.16
CA GLU A 66 -22.17 -23.70 -7.27
C GLU A 66 -20.71 -24.04 -7.53
N TYR A 67 -19.82 -23.09 -7.27
CA TYR A 67 -18.38 -23.30 -7.24
C TYR A 67 -17.85 -23.20 -5.81
N GLU A 68 -16.97 -24.11 -5.41
CA GLU A 68 -16.24 -24.00 -4.14
C GLU A 68 -14.78 -24.41 -4.33
N SER A 69 -13.87 -23.76 -3.60
CA SER A 69 -12.43 -23.88 -3.84
C SER A 69 -11.61 -24.21 -2.59
N ALA A 70 -10.44 -24.79 -2.79
CA ALA A 70 -9.41 -25.00 -1.77
C ALA A 70 -8.01 -24.84 -2.38
N GLN A 71 -6.99 -24.67 -1.55
CA GLN A 71 -5.60 -24.53 -2.02
C GLN A 71 -4.76 -25.73 -1.61
N ILE A 72 -4.02 -26.31 -2.56
CA ILE A 72 -2.92 -27.24 -2.27
C ILE A 72 -1.62 -26.43 -2.32
N ALA A 73 -0.89 -26.36 -1.21
CA ALA A 73 0.38 -25.65 -1.12
C ALA A 73 1.55 -26.64 -1.14
N LEU A 74 2.57 -26.33 -1.96
CA LEU A 74 3.77 -27.15 -2.12
C LEU A 74 5.03 -26.33 -1.82
N ARG A 75 5.97 -26.89 -1.04
CA ARG A 75 7.25 -26.27 -0.69
C ARG A 75 8.37 -27.31 -0.65
N SER A 76 9.57 -26.96 -1.10
CA SER A 76 10.77 -27.81 -0.99
C SER A 76 12.02 -26.99 -0.71
N GLU A 77 13.01 -27.57 -0.06
CA GLU A 77 14.33 -26.94 0.13
C GLU A 77 15.13 -26.85 -1.18
N ALA A 78 14.74 -27.61 -2.21
CA ALA A 78 15.30 -27.53 -3.56
C ALA A 78 14.27 -26.98 -4.55
N ALA A 79 14.74 -26.37 -5.64
CA ALA A 79 13.87 -25.94 -6.73
C ALA A 79 13.28 -27.16 -7.47
N PHE A 80 12.04 -27.04 -7.93
CA PHE A 80 11.33 -28.08 -8.66
C PHE A 80 10.27 -27.48 -9.57
N THR A 81 9.68 -28.31 -10.43
CA THR A 81 8.61 -27.91 -11.35
C THR A 81 7.36 -28.71 -11.02
N ILE A 82 6.21 -28.05 -10.95
CA ILE A 82 4.90 -28.70 -11.01
C ILE A 82 4.54 -28.81 -12.48
N SER A 83 4.50 -30.04 -13.02
CA SER A 83 4.26 -30.28 -14.45
C SER A 83 2.78 -30.39 -14.81
N GLY A 84 1.90 -30.48 -13.82
CA GLY A 84 0.44 -30.48 -13.99
C GLY A 84 -0.30 -31.07 -12.79
N VAL A 85 -1.63 -31.01 -12.86
CA VAL A 85 -2.53 -31.64 -11.88
C VAL A 85 -3.52 -32.53 -12.63
N GLU A 86 -3.65 -33.77 -12.15
CA GLU A 86 -4.59 -34.77 -12.67
C GLU A 86 -5.72 -35.00 -11.66
N PHE A 87 -6.94 -35.16 -12.18
CA PHE A 87 -8.13 -35.43 -11.40
C PHE A 87 -8.68 -36.80 -11.74
N SER A 88 -9.12 -37.56 -10.72
CA SER A 88 -10.07 -38.65 -10.96
C SER A 88 -11.48 -38.08 -11.17
N ASP A 89 -12.37 -38.89 -11.72
CA ASP A 89 -13.81 -38.65 -11.52
C ASP A 89 -14.14 -38.64 -10.03
N LEU A 90 -15.22 -37.95 -9.66
CA LEU A 90 -15.78 -38.03 -8.32
C LEU A 90 -16.90 -39.07 -8.32
N GLU A 91 -16.83 -40.05 -7.43
CA GLU A 91 -17.77 -41.17 -7.36
C GLU A 91 -18.50 -41.18 -6.02
N SER A 92 -19.81 -41.39 -6.05
CA SER A 92 -20.61 -41.57 -4.84
C SER A 92 -20.67 -43.04 -4.43
N ALA A 93 -20.93 -43.28 -3.14
CA ALA A 93 -21.09 -44.64 -2.61
C ALA A 93 -22.24 -45.44 -3.25
N VAL A 94 -23.19 -44.77 -3.92
CA VAL A 94 -24.33 -45.38 -4.61
C VAL A 94 -24.13 -45.51 -6.13
N GLY A 95 -22.95 -45.13 -6.64
CA GLY A 95 -22.56 -45.31 -8.04
C GLY A 95 -22.90 -44.14 -8.96
N ASP A 96 -23.32 -42.99 -8.42
CA ASP A 96 -23.40 -41.75 -9.19
C ASP A 96 -21.97 -41.23 -9.46
N ARG A 97 -21.78 -40.59 -10.62
CA ARG A 97 -20.48 -40.10 -11.06
C ARG A 97 -20.57 -38.64 -11.49
N MET A 98 -19.63 -37.83 -11.03
CA MET A 98 -19.37 -36.49 -11.54
C MET A 98 -18.04 -36.50 -12.29
N ASP A 99 -18.08 -36.03 -13.53
CA ASP A 99 -16.93 -36.04 -14.43
C ASP A 99 -15.82 -35.12 -13.90
N SER A 100 -14.56 -35.57 -14.02
CA SER A 100 -13.37 -34.80 -13.61
C SER A 100 -13.26 -33.41 -14.25
N SER A 101 -13.92 -33.17 -15.39
CA SER A 101 -14.00 -31.84 -16.05
C SER A 101 -14.69 -30.76 -15.23
N ASN A 102 -15.40 -31.13 -14.16
CA ASN A 102 -15.96 -30.19 -13.18
C ASN A 102 -14.93 -29.73 -12.13
N LEU A 103 -13.73 -30.30 -12.17
CA LEU A 103 -12.58 -29.87 -11.37
C LEU A 103 -11.58 -29.13 -12.29
N ARG A 104 -11.04 -28.04 -11.78
CA ARG A 104 -9.96 -27.30 -12.44
C ARG A 104 -8.94 -26.81 -11.43
N TYR A 105 -7.76 -26.45 -11.93
CA TYR A 105 -6.72 -25.86 -11.11
C TYR A 105 -6.12 -24.62 -11.78
N HIS A 106 -5.64 -23.71 -10.94
CA HIS A 106 -4.81 -22.59 -11.35
C HIS A 106 -3.67 -22.41 -10.34
N PHE A 107 -2.50 -22.00 -10.80
CA PHE A 107 -1.41 -21.60 -9.91
C PHE A 107 -1.63 -20.17 -9.47
N ALA A 108 -1.61 -19.89 -8.16
CA ALA A 108 -1.60 -18.48 -7.75
C ALA A 108 -0.23 -17.88 -8.10
N GLU A 109 -0.25 -16.91 -9.00
CA GLU A 109 0.89 -16.07 -9.32
C GLU A 109 1.05 -15.01 -8.24
N TYR A 110 2.28 -14.54 -8.09
CA TYR A 110 2.61 -13.57 -7.07
C TYR A 110 2.99 -12.24 -7.71
N GLU A 111 2.18 -11.21 -7.48
CA GLU A 111 2.43 -9.85 -7.99
C GLU A 111 3.53 -9.16 -7.19
N LEU A 112 4.48 -8.55 -7.90
CA LEU A 112 5.55 -7.75 -7.30
C LEU A 112 5.05 -6.32 -7.07
N ILE A 113 4.97 -5.91 -5.80
CA ILE A 113 4.48 -4.59 -5.39
C ILE A 113 5.35 -3.44 -5.93
N ASP A 114 6.55 -3.75 -6.41
CA ASP A 114 7.50 -2.88 -7.11
C ASP A 114 6.86 -2.15 -8.32
N THR A 115 5.72 -2.62 -8.81
CA THR A 115 4.94 -2.03 -9.92
C THR A 115 3.71 -1.21 -9.47
N VAL A 116 3.45 -1.13 -8.16
CA VAL A 116 2.20 -0.61 -7.58
C VAL A 116 2.48 0.73 -6.94
N LYS A 117 1.93 1.80 -7.51
CA LYS A 117 2.08 3.15 -6.95
C LYS A 117 1.29 3.28 -5.65
N ALA A 118 1.90 3.89 -4.63
CA ALA A 118 1.19 4.31 -3.42
C ALA A 118 0.03 5.26 -3.79
N ASN A 119 -1.04 5.23 -3.00
CA ASN A 119 -2.14 6.20 -3.14
C ASN A 119 -1.60 7.62 -2.93
N ALA A 120 -1.55 8.40 -4.00
CA ALA A 120 -1.00 9.76 -4.02
C ALA A 120 -1.85 10.78 -3.26
N PHE A 121 -3.09 10.44 -2.89
CA PHE A 121 -4.04 11.36 -2.28
C PHE A 121 -4.19 11.17 -0.76
N ASN A 122 -3.80 10.02 -0.19
CA ASN A 122 -3.85 9.75 1.25
C ASN A 122 -2.72 8.80 1.74
N PRO A 123 -1.44 9.24 1.72
CA PRO A 123 -0.30 8.40 2.10
C PRO A 123 -0.32 7.94 3.58
N ASP A 124 -1.02 8.66 4.45
CA ASP A 124 -1.08 8.40 5.90
C ASP A 124 -2.21 7.43 6.30
N ARG A 125 -3.01 6.96 5.33
CA ARG A 125 -4.19 6.10 5.57
C ARG A 125 -3.98 4.67 5.10
N VAL A 126 -2.82 4.13 5.44
CA VAL A 126 -2.56 2.69 5.37
C VAL A 126 -3.50 1.99 6.36
N GLY A 127 -4.74 1.72 5.95
CA GLY A 127 -5.50 0.61 6.52
C GLY A 127 -4.62 -0.63 6.39
N ASP A 128 -4.45 -1.34 7.50
CA ASP A 128 -3.46 -2.41 7.69
C ASP A 128 -3.01 -3.11 6.38
N LEU A 129 -1.76 -2.89 5.98
CA LEU A 129 -0.99 -3.98 5.37
C LEU A 129 -0.82 -5.02 6.48
N ILE A 130 -1.73 -6.01 6.54
CA ILE A 130 -1.53 -7.22 7.37
C ILE A 130 -0.34 -8.04 6.83
N TYR A 131 0.09 -7.76 5.59
CA TYR A 131 1.11 -8.51 4.87
C TYR A 131 2.12 -7.60 4.19
N PRO A 132 3.40 -8.01 4.11
CA PRO A 132 4.47 -7.19 3.54
C PRO A 132 4.29 -6.93 2.04
N PRO A 133 4.94 -5.89 1.48
CA PRO A 133 5.14 -5.71 0.05
C PRO A 133 6.13 -6.73 -0.53
N SER A 134 5.75 -8.00 -0.44
CA SER A 134 6.36 -9.09 -1.18
C SER A 134 5.24 -9.92 -1.82
N ALA A 135 5.39 -10.21 -3.11
CA ALA A 135 4.68 -11.26 -3.84
C ALA A 135 3.28 -11.59 -3.26
N ILE A 136 2.27 -10.73 -3.49
CA ILE A 136 0.89 -11.02 -3.08
C ILE A 136 0.35 -12.08 -4.03
N PRO A 137 -0.10 -13.26 -3.56
CA PRO A 137 -0.77 -14.20 -4.42
C PRO A 137 -2.13 -13.60 -4.78
N ASP A 138 -2.36 -13.33 -6.06
CA ASP A 138 -3.67 -12.88 -6.51
C ASP A 138 -4.04 -13.37 -7.91
N PRO A 139 -3.27 -13.09 -8.99
CA PRO A 139 -3.60 -13.63 -10.30
C PRO A 139 -3.58 -15.16 -10.27
N LEU A 140 -4.51 -15.77 -10.98
CA LEU A 140 -4.61 -17.22 -11.13
C LEU A 140 -4.15 -17.60 -12.54
N SER A 141 -2.98 -18.24 -12.63
CA SER A 141 -2.36 -18.61 -13.90
C SER A 141 -3.18 -19.62 -14.68
N ASN A 142 -3.35 -19.36 -15.97
CA ASN A 142 -3.89 -20.32 -16.94
C ASN A 142 -2.82 -21.28 -17.50
N GLU A 143 -1.58 -21.20 -17.04
CA GLU A 143 -0.51 -22.11 -17.46
C GLU A 143 -0.69 -23.51 -16.82
N PRO A 144 -0.43 -24.60 -17.56
CA PRO A 144 -0.60 -25.96 -17.05
C PRO A 144 0.55 -26.41 -16.12
N SER A 145 1.61 -25.62 -16.00
CA SER A 145 2.80 -25.94 -15.18
C SER A 145 3.37 -24.70 -14.51
N ALA A 146 4.05 -24.89 -13.39
CA ALA A 146 4.71 -23.81 -12.65
C ALA A 146 6.11 -24.21 -12.17
N GLU A 147 7.07 -23.30 -12.30
CA GLU A 147 8.39 -23.44 -11.69
C GLU A 147 8.37 -22.93 -10.25
N VAL A 148 8.92 -23.72 -9.32
CA VAL A 148 8.94 -23.42 -7.89
C VAL A 148 10.38 -23.32 -7.43
N ALA A 149 10.77 -22.13 -6.96
CA ALA A 149 12.10 -21.90 -6.43
C ALA A 149 12.32 -22.65 -5.11
N ALA A 150 13.58 -22.99 -4.83
CA ALA A 150 14.00 -23.53 -3.53
C ALA A 150 13.52 -22.62 -2.38
N ASN A 151 13.02 -23.22 -1.31
CA ASN A 151 12.49 -22.52 -0.14
C ASN A 151 11.35 -21.53 -0.48
N SER A 152 10.62 -21.77 -1.56
CA SER A 152 9.41 -21.04 -1.93
C SER A 152 8.19 -21.96 -1.90
N THR A 153 7.05 -21.39 -1.55
CA THR A 153 5.76 -22.08 -1.54
C THR A 153 4.96 -21.68 -2.76
N GLN A 154 4.38 -22.67 -3.44
CA GLN A 154 3.48 -22.47 -4.57
C GLN A 154 2.09 -23.01 -4.22
N PRO A 155 1.07 -22.13 -4.09
CA PRO A 155 -0.32 -22.53 -4.00
C PRO A 155 -0.86 -22.93 -5.38
N VAL A 156 -1.62 -24.00 -5.38
CA VAL A 156 -2.45 -24.49 -6.48
C VAL A 156 -3.89 -24.39 -6.02
N LEU A 157 -4.64 -23.43 -6.55
CA LEU A 157 -6.06 -23.32 -6.28
C LEU A 157 -6.79 -24.43 -7.04
N ILE A 158 -7.57 -25.24 -6.33
CA ILE A 158 -8.46 -26.25 -6.88
C ILE A 158 -9.88 -25.72 -6.76
N THR A 159 -10.59 -25.64 -7.89
CA THR A 159 -12.00 -25.22 -7.92
C THR A 159 -12.86 -26.40 -8.35
N ASN A 160 -13.90 -26.68 -7.56
CA ASN A 160 -14.93 -27.66 -7.84
C ASN A 160 -16.21 -26.95 -8.27
N TYR A 161 -16.77 -27.32 -9.41
CA TYR A 161 -18.11 -26.94 -9.84
C TYR A 161 -19.08 -28.11 -9.63
N VAL A 162 -20.25 -27.87 -9.06
CA VAL A 162 -21.32 -28.87 -9.01
C VAL A 162 -22.34 -28.56 -10.11
N PRO A 163 -22.51 -29.44 -11.13
CA PRO A 163 -23.47 -29.20 -12.20
C PRO A 163 -24.92 -29.04 -11.71
N SER A 164 -25.68 -28.19 -12.41
CA SER A 164 -27.14 -28.19 -12.29
C SER A 164 -27.68 -29.61 -12.52
N GLY A 165 -28.57 -30.06 -11.63
CA GLY A 165 -29.14 -31.40 -11.66
C GLY A 165 -28.32 -32.54 -11.03
N ALA A 166 -27.12 -32.27 -10.49
CA ALA A 166 -26.33 -33.30 -9.80
C ALA A 166 -27.12 -34.00 -8.67
N THR A 167 -26.97 -35.32 -8.52
CA THR A 167 -27.64 -36.07 -7.45
C THR A 167 -27.04 -35.66 -6.09
N PRO A 168 -27.85 -35.32 -5.07
CA PRO A 168 -27.33 -34.97 -3.74
C PRO A 168 -26.66 -36.19 -3.09
N GLY A 169 -25.54 -35.97 -2.42
CA GLY A 169 -24.73 -37.05 -1.84
C GLY A 169 -23.27 -36.66 -1.71
N ILE A 170 -22.47 -37.57 -1.16
CA ILE A 170 -21.02 -37.41 -1.03
C ILE A 170 -20.35 -38.10 -2.21
N TYR A 171 -19.46 -37.37 -2.89
CA TYR A 171 -18.62 -37.86 -3.97
C TYR A 171 -17.15 -37.76 -3.58
N ASP A 172 -16.40 -38.85 -3.73
CA ASP A 172 -14.99 -38.92 -3.40
C ASP A 172 -14.13 -39.07 -4.65
N GLY A 173 -12.93 -38.49 -4.62
CA GLY A 173 -11.94 -38.59 -5.69
C GLY A 173 -10.52 -38.32 -5.22
N ILE A 174 -9.59 -38.29 -6.17
CA ILE A 174 -8.16 -38.10 -5.95
C ILE A 174 -7.63 -37.03 -6.89
N ILE A 175 -6.89 -36.09 -6.33
CA ILE A 175 -6.10 -35.10 -7.06
C ILE A 175 -4.64 -35.54 -7.02
N THR A 176 -3.96 -35.58 -8.16
CA THR A 176 -2.53 -35.91 -8.23
C THR A 176 -1.75 -34.71 -8.77
N VAL A 177 -0.90 -34.12 -7.94
CA VAL A 177 0.03 -33.06 -8.34
C VAL A 177 1.32 -33.69 -8.85
N LYS A 178 1.62 -33.48 -10.13
CA LYS A 178 2.80 -34.02 -10.81
C LYS A 178 3.97 -33.07 -10.62
N THR A 179 5.11 -33.58 -10.13
CA THR A 179 6.32 -32.75 -9.98
C THR A 179 7.58 -33.46 -10.47
N THR A 180 8.62 -32.68 -10.78
CA THR A 180 9.93 -33.22 -11.18
C THR A 180 10.67 -33.98 -10.08
N ILE A 181 10.20 -33.89 -8.82
CA ILE A 181 10.79 -34.55 -7.65
C ILE A 181 9.81 -35.51 -6.95
N GLY A 182 8.73 -35.91 -7.63
CA GLY A 182 7.77 -36.92 -7.17
C GLY A 182 6.31 -36.49 -7.36
N ASP A 183 5.41 -37.47 -7.47
CA ASP A 183 3.96 -37.22 -7.54
C ASP A 183 3.34 -37.23 -6.15
N TYR A 184 2.39 -36.32 -5.90
CA TYR A 184 1.72 -36.17 -4.60
C TYR A 184 0.21 -36.24 -4.75
N THR A 185 -0.43 -37.17 -4.03
CA THR A 185 -1.88 -37.37 -4.06
C THR A 185 -2.59 -36.69 -2.90
N VAL A 186 -3.66 -35.96 -3.19
CA VAL A 186 -4.54 -35.29 -2.23
C VAL A 186 -5.98 -35.80 -2.44
N PRO A 187 -6.58 -36.51 -1.46
CA PRO A 187 -7.99 -36.90 -1.55
C PRO A 187 -8.91 -35.68 -1.55
N ILE A 188 -10.00 -35.75 -2.31
CA ILE A 188 -11.08 -34.75 -2.33
C ILE A 188 -12.42 -35.42 -2.04
N SER A 189 -13.25 -34.77 -1.23
CA SER A 189 -14.63 -35.18 -0.93
C SER A 189 -15.57 -33.98 -1.11
N VAL A 190 -16.65 -34.17 -1.89
CA VAL A 190 -17.64 -33.15 -2.25
C VAL A 190 -19.02 -33.60 -1.75
N GLU A 191 -19.58 -32.90 -0.76
CA GLU A 191 -20.96 -33.10 -0.32
C GLU A 191 -21.90 -32.19 -1.12
N VAL A 192 -22.72 -32.80 -1.99
CA VAL A 192 -23.71 -32.10 -2.80
C VAL A 192 -25.04 -31.98 -2.06
N GLY A 193 -25.46 -30.75 -1.77
CA GLY A 193 -26.79 -30.41 -1.24
C GLY A 193 -27.89 -30.48 -2.30
N SER A 194 -29.15 -30.50 -1.86
CA SER A 194 -30.30 -30.47 -2.77
C SER A 194 -30.75 -29.06 -3.16
N ALA A 195 -30.20 -28.02 -2.50
CA ALA A 195 -30.36 -26.64 -2.92
C ALA A 195 -29.73 -26.41 -4.31
N GLU A 196 -30.27 -25.46 -5.04
CA GLU A 196 -29.76 -25.08 -6.37
C GLU A 196 -29.73 -23.57 -6.48
N ILE A 197 -28.56 -23.03 -6.81
CA ILE A 197 -28.36 -21.62 -7.05
C ILE A 197 -28.85 -21.29 -8.47
N PRO A 198 -29.63 -20.21 -8.67
CA PRO A 198 -30.10 -19.81 -10.00
C PRO A 198 -28.93 -19.58 -10.96
N ARG A 199 -29.18 -19.60 -12.27
CA ARG A 199 -28.17 -19.18 -13.25
C ARG A 199 -27.98 -17.66 -13.16
N THR A 200 -26.87 -17.15 -13.69
CA THR A 200 -26.56 -15.71 -13.68
C THR A 200 -27.67 -14.85 -14.30
N SER A 201 -28.29 -15.31 -15.39
CA SER A 201 -29.44 -14.66 -16.05
C SER A 201 -30.76 -14.74 -15.26
N ASP A 202 -30.83 -15.61 -14.25
CA ASP A 202 -32.00 -15.80 -13.40
C ASP A 202 -31.75 -15.21 -11.98
N SER A 203 -30.59 -14.58 -11.78
CA SER A 203 -30.17 -13.96 -10.53
C SER A 203 -31.04 -12.74 -10.20
N ARG A 204 -31.36 -12.58 -8.92
CA ARG A 204 -32.07 -11.38 -8.45
C ARG A 204 -31.12 -10.25 -8.08
N PHE A 205 -29.86 -10.58 -7.87
CA PHE A 205 -28.81 -9.62 -7.55
C PHE A 205 -28.13 -9.15 -8.83
N VAL A 206 -28.00 -7.83 -8.99
CA VAL A 206 -27.27 -7.25 -10.12
C VAL A 206 -25.83 -6.94 -9.70
N ASN A 207 -24.87 -7.63 -10.32
CA ASN A 207 -23.45 -7.38 -10.09
C ASN A 207 -22.88 -6.66 -11.32
N TYR A 208 -22.45 -5.42 -11.10
CA TYR A 208 -22.06 -4.50 -12.16
C TYR A 208 -20.62 -4.04 -11.96
N GLN A 209 -19.72 -4.52 -12.82
CA GLN A 209 -18.33 -4.07 -12.83
C GLN A 209 -18.00 -3.47 -14.17
N TRP A 210 -17.52 -2.23 -14.19
CA TRP A 210 -17.24 -1.56 -15.45
C TRP A 210 -16.07 -2.23 -16.16
N ALA A 211 -16.32 -2.73 -17.36
CA ALA A 211 -15.30 -3.32 -18.21
C ALA A 211 -14.80 -2.28 -19.21
N MET A 212 -13.49 -2.09 -19.27
CA MET A 212 -12.81 -1.14 -20.16
C MET A 212 -12.58 -1.76 -21.55
N THR A 213 -13.59 -2.46 -22.05
CA THR A 213 -13.54 -3.30 -23.26
C THR A 213 -14.20 -2.64 -24.47
N ASN A 214 -14.57 -1.36 -24.37
CA ASN A 214 -15.20 -0.59 -25.43
C ASN A 214 -14.84 0.92 -25.41
N GLY A 215 -13.71 1.31 -24.80
CA GLY A 215 -13.21 2.69 -24.79
C GLY A 215 -13.19 3.42 -23.43
N PHE A 216 -12.07 4.07 -23.11
CA PHE A 216 -11.72 4.78 -21.86
C PHE A 216 -12.77 5.71 -21.20
N THR A 217 -12.80 5.71 -19.86
CA THR A 217 -13.49 6.67 -18.98
C THR A 217 -12.54 7.80 -18.56
N TRP A 218 -12.58 8.95 -19.25
CA TRP A 218 -12.42 10.33 -18.73
C TRP A 218 -12.20 11.34 -19.86
N ASP A 219 -11.41 11.00 -20.89
CA ASP A 219 -10.95 11.97 -21.91
C ASP A 219 -11.29 11.60 -23.37
N GLY A 220 -11.64 10.34 -23.65
CA GLY A 220 -11.84 9.82 -25.01
C GLY A 220 -13.29 9.94 -25.53
N PHE A 221 -13.86 11.14 -25.54
CA PHE A 221 -15.20 11.40 -26.08
C PHE A 221 -15.13 12.27 -27.33
N SER A 222 -15.59 11.72 -28.48
CA SER A 222 -15.66 12.47 -29.73
C SER A 222 -17.07 13.01 -29.95
N TRP A 223 -17.22 14.33 -30.06
CA TRP A 223 -18.53 14.96 -30.24
C TRP A 223 -19.01 14.93 -31.71
N ASP A 224 -18.13 15.30 -32.63
CA ASP A 224 -18.40 15.50 -34.06
C ASP A 224 -17.43 14.74 -34.98
N GLY A 225 -16.73 13.74 -34.43
CA GLY A 225 -15.67 13.01 -35.13
C GLY A 225 -14.29 13.63 -34.94
N SER A 226 -14.15 14.60 -34.03
CA SER A 226 -12.85 15.08 -33.56
C SER A 226 -11.97 13.90 -33.10
N PRO A 227 -10.69 13.86 -33.50
CA PRO A 227 -9.79 12.80 -33.10
C PRO A 227 -9.46 12.96 -31.62
N GLU A 228 -10.07 12.12 -30.79
CA GLU A 228 -9.73 11.96 -29.38
C GLU A 228 -9.11 10.57 -29.19
N PRO A 229 -8.06 10.44 -28.35
CA PRO A 229 -7.46 9.14 -28.09
C PRO A 229 -8.47 8.23 -27.38
N THR A 230 -8.81 7.12 -28.03
CA THR A 230 -9.60 6.04 -27.43
C THR A 230 -8.68 4.95 -26.91
N TYR A 231 -8.94 4.48 -25.69
CA TYR A 231 -8.22 3.33 -25.11
C TYR A 231 -9.11 2.09 -25.10
N ASP A 232 -8.76 1.10 -25.90
CA ASP A 232 -9.40 -0.22 -25.88
C ASP A 232 -8.44 -1.27 -25.30
N THR A 233 -8.93 -2.09 -24.37
CA THR A 233 -8.09 -3.13 -23.74
C THR A 233 -7.73 -4.26 -24.72
N GLY A 234 -8.57 -4.56 -25.71
CA GLY A 234 -8.29 -5.52 -26.78
C GLY A 234 -7.09 -5.10 -27.63
N GLU A 235 -7.08 -3.86 -28.11
CA GLU A 235 -5.96 -3.32 -28.87
C GLU A 235 -4.67 -3.24 -28.02
N ASN A 236 -4.76 -2.62 -26.84
CA ASN A 236 -3.57 -2.30 -26.03
C ASN A 236 -2.92 -3.54 -25.38
N TYR A 237 -3.70 -4.55 -24.98
CA TYR A 237 -3.15 -5.74 -24.32
C TYR A 237 -3.10 -6.98 -25.22
N TYR A 238 -4.00 -7.11 -26.19
CA TYR A 238 -4.07 -8.30 -27.04
C TYR A 238 -3.57 -8.04 -28.46
N GLY A 239 -3.42 -6.78 -28.88
CA GLY A 239 -3.04 -6.43 -30.25
C GLY A 239 -4.13 -6.77 -31.26
N VAL A 240 -5.39 -6.72 -30.83
CA VAL A 240 -6.57 -6.99 -31.67
C VAL A 240 -7.20 -5.68 -32.10
N GLU A 241 -7.43 -5.52 -33.40
CA GLU A 241 -8.04 -4.30 -33.96
C GLU A 241 -9.49 -4.16 -33.47
N MET A 242 -9.83 -3.00 -32.91
CA MET A 242 -11.19 -2.72 -32.42
C MET A 242 -12.22 -2.91 -33.54
N TYR A 243 -13.39 -3.45 -33.21
CA TYR A 243 -14.50 -3.75 -34.13
C TYR A 243 -14.26 -4.89 -35.15
N SER A 244 -13.07 -5.52 -35.16
CA SER A 244 -12.81 -6.73 -35.96
C SER A 244 -13.57 -7.96 -35.45
N ASP A 245 -13.65 -9.01 -36.26
CA ASP A 245 -14.24 -10.28 -35.84
C ASP A 245 -13.49 -10.91 -34.67
N GLU A 246 -12.16 -10.78 -34.66
CA GLU A 246 -11.29 -11.22 -33.57
C GLU A 246 -11.56 -10.46 -32.27
N TRP A 247 -11.90 -9.17 -32.36
CA TRP A 247 -12.24 -8.34 -31.19
C TRP A 247 -13.56 -8.79 -30.58
N PHE A 248 -14.59 -9.01 -31.40
CA PHE A 248 -15.86 -9.56 -30.89
C PHE A 248 -15.69 -10.97 -30.32
N ALA A 249 -14.83 -11.80 -30.90
CA ALA A 249 -14.52 -13.12 -30.33
C ALA A 249 -13.78 -13.02 -28.98
N LEU A 250 -12.98 -11.96 -28.76
CA LEU A 250 -12.36 -11.68 -27.47
C LEU A 250 -13.40 -11.24 -26.44
N LEU A 251 -14.33 -10.35 -26.82
CA LEU A 251 -15.43 -9.92 -25.96
C LEU A 251 -16.34 -11.07 -25.56
N ASP A 252 -16.66 -11.99 -26.47
CA ASP A 252 -17.43 -13.20 -26.19
C ASP A 252 -16.77 -14.03 -25.08
N ARG A 253 -15.44 -14.23 -25.14
CA ARG A 253 -14.68 -14.91 -24.08
C ARG A 253 -14.67 -14.13 -22.76
N PHE A 254 -14.55 -12.80 -22.80
CA PHE A 254 -14.64 -11.98 -21.59
C PHE A 254 -16.03 -12.04 -20.96
N ALA A 255 -17.10 -11.99 -21.76
CA ALA A 255 -18.48 -12.12 -21.31
C ALA A 255 -18.74 -13.50 -20.69
N GLY A 256 -18.16 -14.57 -21.25
CA GLY A 256 -18.17 -15.91 -20.63
C GLY A 256 -17.52 -15.92 -19.24
N VAL A 257 -16.36 -15.28 -19.08
CA VAL A 257 -15.71 -15.15 -17.76
C VAL A 257 -16.59 -14.31 -16.81
N MET A 258 -17.11 -13.17 -17.25
CA MET A 258 -17.96 -12.32 -16.42
C MET A 258 -19.18 -13.08 -15.87
N THR A 259 -19.87 -13.81 -16.74
CA THR A 259 -21.11 -14.53 -16.39
C THR A 259 -20.85 -15.74 -15.49
N GLU A 260 -19.72 -16.43 -15.66
CA GLU A 260 -19.26 -17.48 -14.72
C GLU A 260 -19.06 -16.92 -13.30
N TYR A 261 -18.54 -15.69 -13.18
CA TYR A 261 -18.34 -14.98 -11.92
C TYR A 261 -19.53 -14.08 -11.56
N ARG A 262 -20.73 -14.44 -12.04
CA ARG A 262 -22.01 -13.86 -11.65
C ARG A 262 -22.18 -12.37 -11.99
N GLN A 263 -21.39 -11.83 -12.92
CA GLN A 263 -21.64 -10.50 -13.47
C GLN A 263 -22.71 -10.61 -14.58
N ASN A 264 -23.81 -9.90 -14.37
CA ASN A 264 -24.99 -9.89 -15.25
C ASN A 264 -25.30 -8.50 -15.82
N MET A 265 -24.40 -7.54 -15.61
CA MET A 265 -24.51 -6.19 -16.15
C MET A 265 -23.23 -5.72 -16.83
N ILE A 266 -23.37 -5.04 -17.98
CA ILE A 266 -22.25 -4.46 -18.73
C ILE A 266 -22.48 -2.98 -19.04
N TRP A 267 -21.37 -2.22 -19.01
CA TRP A 267 -21.33 -0.82 -19.39
C TRP A 267 -21.07 -0.67 -20.91
N ILE A 268 -21.80 0.24 -21.57
CA ILE A 268 -21.77 0.40 -23.02
C ILE A 268 -21.39 1.84 -23.43
N ARG A 269 -20.35 1.97 -24.24
CA ARG A 269 -20.00 3.17 -25.01
C ARG A 269 -20.79 3.27 -26.31
N THR A 270 -22.11 3.51 -26.19
CA THR A 270 -23.02 3.65 -27.33
C THR A 270 -22.56 4.75 -28.29
N ASP A 271 -21.96 5.81 -27.75
CA ASP A 271 -21.35 6.90 -28.51
C ASP A 271 -20.25 6.42 -29.46
N LEU A 272 -19.34 5.56 -28.99
CA LEU A 272 -18.25 5.03 -29.82
C LEU A 272 -18.73 4.00 -30.84
N LEU A 273 -19.70 3.16 -30.46
CA LEU A 273 -20.28 2.15 -31.35
C LEU A 273 -21.05 2.80 -32.52
N LEU A 274 -21.80 3.87 -32.25
CA LEU A 274 -22.45 4.67 -33.29
C LEU A 274 -21.43 5.42 -34.17
N GLN A 275 -20.38 5.97 -33.55
CA GLN A 275 -19.30 6.65 -34.28
C GLN A 275 -18.58 5.71 -35.24
N ALA A 276 -18.35 4.45 -34.86
CA ALA A 276 -17.76 3.44 -35.74
C ALA A 276 -18.62 3.17 -36.99
N GLY A 277 -19.94 3.30 -36.87
CA GLY A 277 -20.89 3.29 -37.99
C GLY A 277 -21.06 4.65 -38.71
N GLY A 278 -20.31 5.68 -38.32
CA GLY A 278 -20.36 7.02 -38.91
C GLY A 278 -21.48 7.93 -38.39
N THR A 279 -22.14 7.57 -37.27
CA THR A 279 -23.15 8.40 -36.62
C THR A 279 -22.56 9.10 -35.39
N TYR A 280 -22.49 10.43 -35.42
CA TYR A 280 -21.95 11.24 -34.33
C TYR A 280 -23.06 11.80 -33.43
N LEU A 281 -22.80 11.90 -32.13
CA LEU A 281 -23.80 12.42 -31.18
C LEU A 281 -24.15 13.90 -31.42
N SER A 282 -23.26 14.69 -32.02
CA SER A 282 -23.53 16.09 -32.37
C SER A 282 -24.73 16.27 -33.30
N ALA A 283 -24.99 15.31 -34.20
CA ALA A 283 -26.10 15.39 -35.16
C ALA A 283 -27.48 15.44 -34.47
N PHE A 284 -27.59 14.88 -33.26
CA PHE A 284 -28.83 14.86 -32.48
C PHE A 284 -29.23 16.23 -31.92
N THR A 285 -28.36 17.24 -31.98
CA THR A 285 -28.74 18.63 -31.67
C THR A 285 -29.64 19.26 -32.74
N ASP A 286 -29.58 18.76 -33.98
CA ASP A 286 -30.34 19.29 -35.11
C ASP A 286 -31.61 18.50 -35.41
N GLY A 287 -31.64 17.20 -35.07
CA GLY A 287 -32.77 16.29 -35.24
C GLY A 287 -32.32 14.83 -35.10
N ILE A 288 -33.24 13.87 -35.19
CA ILE A 288 -32.86 12.45 -35.31
C ILE A 288 -32.27 12.22 -36.72
N PRO A 289 -31.02 11.74 -36.88
CA PRO A 289 -30.45 11.44 -38.19
C PRO A 289 -31.26 10.38 -38.95
N GLU A 290 -31.44 10.55 -40.27
CA GLU A 290 -32.28 9.64 -41.08
C GLU A 290 -31.68 8.23 -41.25
N ASN A 291 -30.34 8.10 -41.21
CA ASN A 291 -29.62 6.86 -41.44
C ASN A 291 -28.63 6.60 -40.28
N ILE A 292 -29.14 6.09 -39.16
CA ILE A 292 -28.30 5.67 -38.04
C ILE A 292 -27.83 4.23 -38.27
N ASP A 293 -26.52 4.00 -38.23
CA ASP A 293 -25.95 2.64 -38.30
C ASP A 293 -25.76 2.06 -36.89
N TRP A 294 -26.62 1.10 -36.55
CA TRP A 294 -26.60 0.39 -35.27
C TRP A 294 -25.82 -0.93 -35.31
N SER A 295 -25.18 -1.29 -36.43
CA SER A 295 -24.63 -2.64 -36.63
C SER A 295 -23.59 -3.04 -35.58
N PHE A 296 -22.65 -2.17 -35.23
CA PHE A 296 -21.67 -2.44 -34.17
C PHE A 296 -22.31 -2.47 -32.78
N PHE A 297 -23.27 -1.57 -32.52
CA PHE A 297 -24.04 -1.57 -31.28
C PHE A 297 -24.79 -2.88 -31.08
N ASP A 298 -25.51 -3.32 -32.11
CA ASP A 298 -26.29 -4.55 -32.12
C ASP A 298 -25.42 -5.77 -31.85
N ARG A 299 -24.29 -5.86 -32.56
CA ARG A 299 -23.34 -6.97 -32.40
C ARG A 299 -22.73 -6.98 -31.00
N TYR A 300 -22.39 -5.81 -30.45
CA TYR A 300 -21.84 -5.70 -29.10
C TYR A 300 -22.85 -6.20 -28.06
N VAL A 301 -24.06 -5.64 -28.04
CA VAL A 301 -25.10 -6.04 -27.09
C VAL A 301 -25.44 -7.53 -27.23
N GLN A 302 -25.61 -8.03 -28.46
CA GLN A 302 -25.92 -9.44 -28.69
C GLN A 302 -24.82 -10.38 -28.19
N THR A 303 -23.53 -10.00 -28.29
CA THR A 303 -22.41 -10.79 -27.77
C THR A 303 -22.55 -11.05 -26.28
N PHE A 304 -23.01 -10.08 -25.50
CA PHE A 304 -23.23 -10.22 -24.06
C PHE A 304 -24.55 -10.95 -23.73
N ILE A 305 -25.63 -10.70 -24.50
CA ILE A 305 -26.89 -11.45 -24.37
C ILE A 305 -26.66 -12.95 -24.57
N ASP A 306 -25.88 -13.34 -25.58
CA ASP A 306 -25.62 -14.74 -25.92
C ASP A 306 -24.89 -15.48 -24.78
N GLN A 307 -24.16 -14.76 -23.92
CA GLN A 307 -23.50 -15.28 -22.72
C GLN A 307 -24.37 -15.19 -21.45
N GLY A 308 -25.57 -14.61 -21.53
CA GLY A 308 -26.52 -14.53 -20.43
C GLY A 308 -26.50 -13.23 -19.62
N VAL A 309 -25.91 -12.15 -20.16
CA VAL A 309 -26.05 -10.80 -19.61
C VAL A 309 -27.38 -10.19 -20.04
N ASP A 310 -28.13 -9.69 -19.07
CA ASP A 310 -29.50 -9.17 -19.22
C ASP A 310 -29.66 -7.71 -18.76
N HIS A 311 -28.61 -7.11 -18.18
CA HIS A 311 -28.61 -5.71 -17.73
C HIS A 311 -27.56 -4.89 -18.51
N PHE A 312 -27.95 -3.71 -18.98
CA PHE A 312 -27.11 -2.88 -19.83
C PHE A 312 -27.16 -1.41 -19.39
N ALA A 313 -26.00 -0.80 -19.15
CA ALA A 313 -25.89 0.61 -18.82
C ALA A 313 -25.22 1.41 -19.92
N ASN A 314 -25.89 2.48 -20.37
CA ASN A 314 -25.29 3.42 -21.30
C ASN A 314 -24.21 4.29 -20.62
N THR A 315 -23.32 4.88 -21.42
CA THR A 315 -22.35 5.88 -20.97
C THR A 315 -23.00 7.07 -20.26
N HIS A 316 -22.26 7.71 -19.36
CA HIS A 316 -22.71 8.89 -18.63
C HIS A 316 -22.99 10.04 -19.61
N LEU A 317 -24.20 10.59 -19.60
CA LEU A 317 -24.59 11.68 -20.49
C LEU A 317 -23.73 12.94 -20.29
N ILE A 318 -23.13 13.13 -19.12
CA ILE A 318 -22.29 14.30 -18.81
C ILE A 318 -21.19 14.54 -19.85
N HIS A 319 -20.65 13.50 -20.47
CA HIS A 319 -19.63 13.62 -21.51
C HIS A 319 -20.16 14.36 -22.74
N ALA A 320 -21.34 13.98 -23.25
CA ALA A 320 -22.03 14.68 -24.34
C ALA A 320 -22.51 16.07 -23.90
N LEU A 321 -23.05 16.17 -22.69
CA LEU A 321 -23.60 17.41 -22.15
C LEU A 321 -22.54 18.50 -21.95
N ASN A 322 -21.27 18.13 -21.79
CA ASN A 322 -20.14 19.07 -21.75
C ASN A 322 -19.94 19.85 -23.07
N TYR A 323 -20.57 19.45 -24.17
CA TYR A 323 -20.53 20.17 -25.46
C TYR A 323 -21.72 21.11 -25.67
N MET A 324 -22.68 21.15 -24.74
CA MET A 324 -23.81 22.07 -24.81
C MET A 324 -23.36 23.54 -24.68
N PRO A 325 -24.16 24.52 -25.18
CA PRO A 325 -23.80 25.93 -25.09
C PRO A 325 -23.49 26.36 -23.65
N ALA A 326 -22.51 27.25 -23.47
CA ALA A 326 -22.10 27.70 -22.13
C ALA A 326 -23.24 28.29 -21.29
N ALA A 327 -24.26 28.88 -21.94
CA ALA A 327 -25.45 29.41 -21.28
C ALA A 327 -26.38 28.31 -20.70
N GLU A 328 -26.25 27.06 -21.16
CA GLU A 328 -27.03 25.91 -20.72
C GLU A 328 -26.26 25.00 -19.73
N LYS A 329 -24.99 25.34 -19.44
CA LYS A 329 -24.18 24.61 -18.46
C LYS A 329 -24.47 25.04 -17.02
N PRO A 330 -24.26 24.17 -16.03
CA PRO A 330 -24.48 24.51 -14.62
C PRO A 330 -23.52 25.60 -14.10
N GLY A 331 -24.10 26.74 -13.71
CA GLY A 331 -23.43 27.87 -13.03
C GLY A 331 -23.98 28.14 -11.62
N ASP A 332 -23.55 29.21 -10.95
CA ASP A 332 -23.93 29.49 -9.55
C ASP A 332 -25.44 29.65 -9.31
N SER A 333 -26.19 30.09 -10.33
CA SER A 333 -27.65 30.22 -10.30
C SER A 333 -28.36 28.90 -10.03
N TRP A 334 -27.74 27.78 -10.38
CA TRP A 334 -28.31 26.45 -10.18
C TRP A 334 -28.40 26.06 -8.71
N ASN A 335 -27.62 26.68 -7.81
CA ASN A 335 -27.80 26.49 -6.37
C ASN A 335 -29.16 27.02 -5.88
N ALA A 336 -29.71 28.05 -6.55
CA ALA A 336 -30.99 28.64 -6.19
C ALA A 336 -32.21 27.91 -6.80
N GLY A 337 -32.01 27.06 -7.82
CA GLY A 337 -33.06 26.30 -8.47
C GLY A 337 -32.70 25.85 -9.89
N MET A 338 -33.53 24.95 -10.45
CA MET A 338 -33.37 24.48 -11.84
C MET A 338 -33.98 25.47 -12.85
N PRO A 339 -33.41 25.61 -14.06
CA PRO A 339 -34.01 26.40 -15.13
C PRO A 339 -35.30 25.75 -15.64
N GLU A 340 -36.17 26.55 -16.30
CA GLU A 340 -37.39 26.04 -16.92
C GLU A 340 -37.13 25.25 -18.22
N SER A 341 -36.12 25.66 -19.00
CA SER A 341 -35.73 24.98 -20.23
C SER A 341 -34.26 25.24 -20.57
N LEU A 342 -33.65 24.26 -21.24
CA LEU A 342 -32.34 24.31 -21.87
C LEU A 342 -32.52 23.91 -23.34
N PRO A 343 -32.85 24.84 -24.26
CA PRO A 343 -33.35 24.49 -25.58
C PRO A 343 -32.48 23.53 -26.41
N VAL A 344 -31.15 23.70 -26.40
CA VAL A 344 -30.24 22.83 -27.16
C VAL A 344 -30.08 21.48 -26.46
N THR A 345 -29.91 21.49 -25.14
CA THR A 345 -29.79 20.28 -24.32
C THR A 345 -31.07 19.44 -24.37
N ASP A 346 -32.23 20.06 -24.21
CA ASP A 346 -33.54 19.42 -24.25
C ASP A 346 -33.75 18.73 -25.60
N LYS A 347 -33.41 19.42 -26.71
CA LYS A 347 -33.51 18.87 -28.06
C LYS A 347 -32.55 17.71 -28.30
N PHE A 348 -31.30 17.80 -27.83
CA PHE A 348 -30.34 16.70 -27.91
C PHE A 348 -30.86 15.46 -27.17
N LEU A 349 -31.32 15.63 -25.92
CA LEU A 349 -31.86 14.54 -25.11
C LEU A 349 -33.09 13.91 -25.78
N GLU A 350 -34.03 14.73 -26.26
CA GLU A 350 -35.23 14.26 -26.97
C GLU A 350 -34.85 13.40 -28.18
N ASN A 351 -33.97 13.90 -29.05
CA ASN A 351 -33.61 13.19 -30.28
C ASN A 351 -32.80 11.91 -30.00
N TYR A 352 -31.73 12.00 -29.20
CA TYR A 352 -30.84 10.86 -28.97
C TYR A 352 -31.52 9.75 -28.18
N MET A 353 -32.23 10.09 -27.10
CA MET A 353 -32.89 9.08 -26.27
C MET A 353 -34.08 8.45 -26.99
N THR A 354 -34.84 9.21 -27.79
CA THR A 354 -35.93 8.64 -28.61
C THR A 354 -35.38 7.66 -29.63
N ALA A 355 -34.32 8.02 -30.37
CA ALA A 355 -33.73 7.16 -31.37
C ALA A 355 -33.18 5.85 -30.77
N LEU A 356 -32.47 5.94 -29.64
CA LEU A 356 -31.96 4.78 -28.92
C LEU A 356 -33.11 3.88 -28.41
N HIS A 357 -34.10 4.46 -27.76
CA HIS A 357 -35.25 3.73 -27.25
C HIS A 357 -36.04 3.01 -28.36
N ASP A 358 -36.35 3.71 -29.45
CA ASP A 358 -37.08 3.14 -30.57
C ASP A 358 -36.30 2.00 -31.24
N HIS A 359 -34.96 2.13 -31.31
CA HIS A 359 -34.10 1.06 -31.78
C HIS A 359 -34.15 -0.16 -30.86
N LEU A 360 -33.90 -0.01 -29.56
CA LEU A 360 -34.00 -1.10 -28.57
C LEU A 360 -35.37 -1.79 -28.60
N LYS A 361 -36.44 -1.01 -28.74
CA LYS A 361 -37.81 -1.53 -28.89
C LYS A 361 -38.00 -2.31 -30.19
N SER A 362 -37.44 -1.83 -31.30
CA SER A 362 -37.53 -2.51 -32.60
C SER A 362 -36.77 -3.85 -32.63
N LYS A 363 -35.69 -3.97 -31.85
CA LYS A 363 -34.95 -5.22 -31.63
C LYS A 363 -35.71 -6.23 -30.79
N GLY A 364 -36.78 -5.80 -30.11
CA GLY A 364 -37.56 -6.63 -29.19
C GLY A 364 -37.02 -6.65 -27.76
N TRP A 365 -35.84 -6.07 -27.51
CA TRP A 365 -35.17 -6.13 -26.22
C TRP A 365 -36.00 -5.49 -25.09
N LEU A 366 -36.67 -4.37 -25.32
CA LEU A 366 -37.52 -3.75 -24.27
C LEU A 366 -38.84 -4.49 -23.98
N ASN A 367 -39.19 -5.54 -24.76
CA ASN A 367 -40.44 -6.29 -24.55
C ASN A 367 -40.22 -7.62 -23.82
N GLU A 368 -38.97 -7.95 -23.46
CA GLU A 368 -38.62 -9.18 -22.76
C GLU A 368 -38.41 -8.87 -21.27
N ASP A 369 -38.95 -9.72 -20.39
CA ASP A 369 -38.78 -9.58 -18.93
C ASP A 369 -37.31 -9.76 -18.48
N SER A 370 -36.41 -10.13 -19.40
CA SER A 370 -34.99 -10.42 -19.20
C SER A 370 -34.05 -9.41 -19.87
N PHE A 371 -34.48 -8.16 -20.08
CA PHE A 371 -33.59 -7.10 -20.57
C PHE A 371 -33.90 -5.78 -19.86
N THR A 372 -32.94 -5.24 -19.12
CA THR A 372 -33.08 -3.95 -18.43
C THR A 372 -32.06 -2.94 -18.94
N TRP A 373 -32.56 -1.77 -19.39
CA TRP A 373 -31.72 -0.64 -19.79
C TRP A 373 -31.59 0.40 -18.69
N TYR A 374 -30.35 0.75 -18.37
CA TYR A 374 -29.97 1.79 -17.42
C TYR A 374 -29.32 2.97 -18.15
N GLN A 375 -29.67 4.18 -17.74
CA GLN A 375 -29.09 5.41 -18.28
C GLN A 375 -28.35 6.15 -17.16
N HIS A 376 -27.02 6.12 -17.23
CA HIS A 376 -26.15 6.99 -16.46
C HIS A 376 -26.29 8.44 -16.90
N ILE A 377 -26.31 9.38 -15.95
CA ILE A 377 -26.41 10.82 -16.23
C ILE A 377 -25.07 11.46 -15.93
N ARG A 378 -24.63 11.36 -14.68
CA ARG A 378 -23.40 11.98 -14.19
C ARG A 378 -22.88 11.20 -13.01
N ASP A 379 -21.64 10.73 -13.15
CA ASP A 379 -20.92 10.07 -12.09
C ASP A 379 -20.64 11.02 -10.91
N GLU A 380 -20.81 10.50 -9.70
CA GLU A 380 -20.49 11.13 -8.42
C GLU A 380 -20.87 12.62 -8.25
N PRO A 381 -22.16 12.99 -8.22
CA PRO A 381 -22.57 14.36 -7.90
C PRO A 381 -22.15 14.76 -6.47
N THR A 382 -21.31 15.79 -6.33
CA THR A 382 -20.73 16.20 -5.03
C THR A 382 -21.26 17.52 -4.49
N SER A 383 -22.00 18.29 -5.28
CA SER A 383 -22.52 19.61 -4.90
C SER A 383 -24.03 19.78 -5.18
N GLU A 384 -24.65 20.78 -4.55
CA GLU A 384 -26.07 21.10 -4.81
C GLU A 384 -26.34 21.44 -6.28
N LYS A 385 -25.40 22.16 -6.90
CA LYS A 385 -25.44 22.46 -8.34
C LYS A 385 -25.41 21.19 -9.18
N ASP A 386 -24.52 20.25 -8.87
CA ASP A 386 -24.43 18.99 -9.60
C ASP A 386 -25.70 18.14 -9.41
N ARG A 387 -26.24 18.08 -8.19
CA ARG A 387 -27.53 17.44 -7.89
C ARG A 387 -28.66 18.06 -8.71
N ASN A 388 -28.76 19.38 -8.76
CA ASN A 388 -29.83 20.07 -9.49
C ASN A 388 -29.68 19.85 -11.00
N TYR A 389 -28.46 19.79 -11.50
CA TYR A 389 -28.21 19.44 -12.90
C TYR A 389 -28.61 17.99 -13.20
N TRP A 390 -28.17 17.05 -12.38
CA TRP A 390 -28.58 15.64 -12.45
C TRP A 390 -30.11 15.51 -12.45
N THR A 391 -30.78 16.21 -11.52
CA THR A 391 -32.25 16.19 -11.36
C THR A 391 -32.95 16.73 -12.60
N TYR A 392 -32.46 17.83 -13.18
CA TYR A 392 -33.02 18.40 -14.40
C TYR A 392 -32.95 17.39 -15.56
N ILE A 393 -31.79 16.80 -15.80
CA ILE A 393 -31.58 15.82 -16.87
C ILE A 393 -32.44 14.58 -16.62
N ALA A 394 -32.45 14.03 -15.41
CA ALA A 394 -33.26 12.87 -15.05
C ALA A 394 -34.76 13.14 -15.27
N SER A 395 -35.23 14.34 -14.93
CA SER A 395 -36.63 14.72 -15.14
C SER A 395 -37.01 14.78 -16.62
N LYS A 396 -36.08 15.17 -17.50
CA LYS A 396 -36.27 15.17 -18.96
C LYS A 396 -36.25 13.76 -19.51
N LEU A 397 -35.31 12.92 -19.07
CA LEU A 397 -35.27 11.50 -19.45
C LEU A 397 -36.59 10.80 -19.11
N LYS A 398 -37.16 11.06 -17.93
CA LYS A 398 -38.47 10.49 -17.54
C LYS A 398 -39.66 10.99 -18.34
N GLN A 399 -39.55 12.14 -19.03
CA GLN A 399 -40.57 12.61 -19.96
C GLN A 399 -40.43 11.98 -21.35
N ILE A 400 -39.19 11.69 -21.77
CA ILE A 400 -38.88 11.18 -23.12
C ILE A 400 -38.96 9.65 -23.17
N VAL A 401 -38.30 8.97 -22.22
CA VAL A 401 -38.10 7.52 -22.14
C VAL A 401 -38.35 7.01 -20.69
N PRO A 402 -39.62 6.97 -20.24
CA PRO A 402 -39.94 6.65 -18.84
C PRO A 402 -39.46 5.26 -18.39
N ASP A 403 -39.34 4.31 -19.32
CA ASP A 403 -38.99 2.91 -19.07
C ASP A 403 -37.48 2.68 -18.86
N PHE A 404 -36.61 3.64 -19.22
CA PHE A 404 -35.18 3.58 -18.91
C PHE A 404 -34.96 3.87 -17.43
N LYS A 405 -34.20 3.00 -16.74
CA LYS A 405 -33.86 3.21 -15.32
C LYS A 405 -32.74 4.23 -15.17
N THR A 406 -32.94 5.27 -14.37
CA THR A 406 -31.89 6.23 -14.02
C THR A 406 -31.11 5.76 -12.79
N MET A 407 -29.79 5.91 -12.85
CA MET A 407 -28.88 5.52 -11.78
C MET A 407 -27.55 6.25 -11.93
N ASP A 408 -26.86 6.54 -10.83
CA ASP A 408 -25.45 6.96 -10.79
C ASP A 408 -24.87 6.73 -9.40
N ALA A 409 -23.55 6.57 -9.31
CA ALA A 409 -22.85 6.47 -8.03
C ALA A 409 -22.97 7.77 -7.23
N ASP A 410 -23.26 7.66 -5.93
CA ASP A 410 -23.49 8.79 -5.03
C ASP A 410 -22.62 8.70 -3.76
N PRO A 411 -21.36 9.17 -3.80
CA PRO A 411 -20.37 8.94 -2.74
C PRO A 411 -20.76 9.53 -1.39
N ASN A 412 -21.51 10.63 -1.41
CA ASN A 412 -21.86 11.40 -0.22
C ASN A 412 -23.37 11.40 0.05
N GLY A 413 -24.16 10.65 -0.72
CA GLY A 413 -25.62 10.63 -0.60
C GLY A 413 -26.26 11.98 -0.93
N VAL A 414 -25.73 12.73 -1.90
CA VAL A 414 -26.20 14.06 -2.30
C VAL A 414 -27.50 13.97 -3.11
N LEU A 415 -27.71 12.89 -3.85
CA LEU A 415 -28.94 12.63 -4.61
C LEU A 415 -30.11 12.26 -3.69
N MET A 416 -29.84 11.84 -2.45
CA MET A 416 -30.87 11.59 -1.42
C MET A 416 -31.52 12.90 -0.95
N ASN A 417 -32.36 13.48 -1.81
CA ASN A 417 -33.04 14.76 -1.65
C ASN A 417 -34.46 14.71 -2.27
N ASP A 418 -35.43 15.37 -1.63
CA ASP A 418 -36.84 15.28 -2.03
C ASP A 418 -37.14 15.76 -3.46
N ILE A 419 -36.36 16.70 -4.01
CA ILE A 419 -36.54 17.14 -5.41
C ILE A 419 -36.04 16.09 -6.41
N THR A 420 -35.10 15.25 -6.00
CA THR A 420 -34.37 14.31 -6.84
C THR A 420 -34.99 12.92 -6.81
N LYS A 421 -35.45 12.46 -5.63
CA LYS A 421 -36.05 11.15 -5.40
C LYS A 421 -37.05 10.67 -6.47
N PRO A 422 -37.98 11.50 -6.99
CA PRO A 422 -38.93 11.04 -8.01
C PRO A 422 -38.27 10.52 -9.29
N TYR A 423 -37.05 10.97 -9.57
CA TYR A 423 -36.32 10.70 -10.80
C TYR A 423 -35.15 9.74 -10.62
N VAL A 424 -34.98 9.12 -9.45
CA VAL A 424 -34.00 8.05 -9.20
C VAL A 424 -34.74 6.71 -9.20
N ASP A 425 -34.36 5.78 -10.06
CA ASP A 425 -34.92 4.42 -10.03
C ASP A 425 -34.07 3.45 -9.22
N VAL A 426 -32.75 3.63 -9.29
CA VAL A 426 -31.77 2.83 -8.56
C VAL A 426 -30.89 3.75 -7.73
N TRP A 427 -30.91 3.56 -6.41
CA TRP A 427 -29.99 4.22 -5.51
C TRP A 427 -28.65 3.48 -5.49
N VAL A 428 -27.54 4.19 -5.70
CA VAL A 428 -26.19 3.60 -5.68
C VAL A 428 -25.24 4.38 -4.76
N PRO A 429 -25.53 4.45 -3.44
CA PRO A 429 -24.61 5.06 -2.48
C PRO A 429 -23.31 4.26 -2.31
N LEU A 430 -22.23 4.96 -1.97
CA LEU A 430 -21.03 4.32 -1.44
C LEU A 430 -21.38 3.68 -0.09
N THR A 431 -20.84 2.51 0.26
CA THR A 431 -21.23 1.81 1.51
C THR A 431 -21.13 2.67 2.79
N PRO A 432 -20.20 3.61 2.98
CA PRO A 432 -20.19 4.54 4.10
C PRO A 432 -21.37 5.53 4.08
N ALA A 433 -21.71 6.09 2.91
CA ALA A 433 -22.86 6.98 2.77
C ALA A 433 -24.19 6.22 2.95
N PHE A 434 -24.26 4.97 2.48
CA PHE A 434 -25.38 4.08 2.76
C PHE A 434 -25.53 3.87 4.27
N HIS A 435 -24.45 3.53 4.96
CA HIS A 435 -24.47 3.33 6.41
C HIS A 435 -24.89 4.58 7.17
N GLU A 436 -24.34 5.75 6.84
CA GLU A 436 -24.68 7.04 7.47
C GLU A 436 -26.16 7.40 7.29
N LYS A 437 -26.71 7.20 6.08
CA LYS A 437 -28.07 7.58 5.71
C LYS A 437 -29.02 6.39 5.59
N LYS A 438 -28.71 5.28 6.29
CA LYS A 438 -29.38 3.98 6.13
C LYS A 438 -30.91 4.07 6.20
N THR A 439 -31.44 4.78 7.19
CA THR A 439 -32.89 4.94 7.36
C THR A 439 -33.57 5.58 6.13
N LEU A 440 -32.92 6.53 5.46
CA LEU A 440 -33.47 7.21 4.29
C LEU A 440 -33.50 6.28 3.08
N TYR A 441 -32.38 5.61 2.79
CA TYR A 441 -32.32 4.63 1.70
C TYR A 441 -33.30 3.47 1.90
N LYS A 442 -33.43 2.97 3.13
CA LYS A 442 -34.38 1.91 3.46
C LYS A 442 -35.83 2.35 3.32
N ALA A 443 -36.14 3.64 3.51
CA ALA A 443 -37.48 4.18 3.26
C ALA A 443 -37.80 4.20 1.75
N GLU A 444 -36.87 4.63 0.91
CA GLU A 444 -37.05 4.59 -0.55
C GLU A 444 -37.13 3.14 -1.07
N GLN A 445 -36.32 2.23 -0.52
CA GLN A 445 -36.42 0.81 -0.84
C GLN A 445 -37.78 0.23 -0.46
N ALA A 446 -38.30 0.56 0.72
CA ALA A 446 -39.65 0.16 1.14
C ALA A 446 -40.76 0.77 0.26
N ALA A 447 -40.48 1.91 -0.40
CA ALA A 447 -41.35 2.51 -1.41
C ALA A 447 -41.24 1.86 -2.80
N GLY A 448 -40.44 0.80 -2.93
CA GLY A 448 -40.31 0.00 -4.16
C GLY A 448 -39.21 0.45 -5.11
N LYS A 449 -38.30 1.35 -4.69
CA LYS A 449 -37.11 1.72 -5.46
C LYS A 449 -36.01 0.67 -5.28
N ASP A 450 -35.22 0.44 -6.32
CA ASP A 450 -34.07 -0.47 -6.22
C ASP A 450 -32.97 0.21 -5.39
N LEU A 451 -32.37 -0.57 -4.48
CA LEU A 451 -31.25 -0.11 -3.66
C LEU A 451 -30.05 -1.00 -3.95
N TRP A 452 -29.01 -0.39 -4.51
CA TRP A 452 -27.70 -0.96 -4.70
C TRP A 452 -26.71 -0.32 -3.71
N ALA A 453 -25.46 -0.76 -3.74
CA ALA A 453 -24.35 -0.05 -3.12
C ALA A 453 -23.11 -0.19 -3.99
N TYR A 454 -22.15 0.72 -3.85
CA TYR A 454 -20.86 0.58 -4.53
C TYR A 454 -19.68 0.66 -3.57
N THR A 455 -18.57 0.09 -4.04
CA THR A 455 -17.26 0.16 -3.40
C THR A 455 -16.22 0.69 -4.37
N CYS A 456 -15.22 1.39 -3.86
CA CYS A 456 -14.07 1.93 -4.58
C CYS A 456 -12.88 2.12 -3.61
N ASP A 457 -11.86 2.87 -4.03
CA ASP A 457 -10.68 3.19 -3.23
C ASP A 457 -10.98 3.90 -1.90
N LEU A 458 -12.15 4.50 -1.74
CA LEU A 458 -12.58 5.13 -0.49
C LEU A 458 -13.02 4.14 0.59
N ASN A 459 -13.33 2.88 0.24
CA ASN A 459 -13.75 1.82 1.18
C ASN A 459 -12.55 1.09 1.79
N GLN A 460 -11.59 1.84 2.34
CA GLN A 460 -10.41 1.28 3.00
C GLN A 460 -10.79 0.45 4.24
N PRO A 461 -9.93 -0.49 4.68
CA PRO A 461 -10.13 -1.19 5.94
C PRO A 461 -10.48 -0.20 7.06
N PRO A 462 -11.50 -0.50 7.88
CA PRO A 462 -12.19 -1.77 8.01
C PRO A 462 -13.36 -2.04 7.07
N TRP A 463 -13.70 -1.16 6.14
CA TRP A 463 -14.81 -1.42 5.23
C TRP A 463 -14.55 -2.67 4.37
N LEU A 464 -15.59 -3.48 4.18
CA LEU A 464 -15.54 -4.63 3.29
C LEU A 464 -15.32 -4.13 1.86
N ASN A 465 -14.22 -4.58 1.26
CA ASN A 465 -13.88 -4.33 -0.13
C ASN A 465 -13.00 -5.48 -0.67
N ARG A 466 -12.36 -5.29 -1.82
CA ARG A 466 -11.60 -6.28 -2.58
C ARG A 466 -10.16 -5.85 -2.91
N PHE A 467 -9.48 -5.17 -1.98
CA PHE A 467 -8.06 -4.82 -2.19
C PHE A 467 -7.15 -6.02 -1.94
N TRP A 468 -5.96 -6.01 -2.54
CA TRP A 468 -4.89 -6.98 -2.23
C TRP A 468 -4.42 -6.93 -0.77
N THR A 469 -4.52 -5.76 -0.14
CA THR A 469 -4.15 -5.53 1.26
C THR A 469 -5.19 -6.06 2.25
N GLN A 470 -6.40 -6.40 1.79
CA GLN A 470 -7.44 -6.95 2.63
C GLN A 470 -7.41 -8.49 2.61
N PRO A 471 -7.80 -9.14 3.72
CA PRO A 471 -8.01 -10.58 3.74
C PRO A 471 -8.96 -10.99 2.61
N THR A 472 -8.63 -12.03 1.83
CA THR A 472 -9.44 -12.48 0.68
C THR A 472 -10.91 -12.71 1.02
N LEU A 473 -11.21 -13.11 2.27
CA LEU A 473 -12.58 -13.26 2.79
C LEU A 473 -13.44 -11.98 2.75
N THR A 474 -12.87 -10.78 2.70
CA THR A 474 -13.66 -9.53 2.71
C THR A 474 -14.50 -9.38 1.45
N GLY A 475 -13.98 -9.84 0.30
CA GLY A 475 -14.73 -9.88 -0.95
C GLY A 475 -15.95 -10.79 -0.89
N ARG A 476 -15.85 -11.92 -0.18
CA ARG A 476 -16.96 -12.84 0.09
C ARG A 476 -17.98 -12.24 1.05
N LEU A 477 -17.51 -11.69 2.17
CA LEU A 477 -18.34 -11.11 3.23
C LEU A 477 -19.09 -9.84 2.84
N LEU A 478 -18.62 -9.10 1.83
CA LEU A 478 -19.34 -7.96 1.27
C LEU A 478 -20.79 -8.34 0.94
N PHE A 479 -21.00 -9.46 0.27
CA PHE A 479 -22.34 -9.87 -0.17
C PHE A 479 -23.21 -10.39 0.98
N TRP A 480 -22.61 -10.95 2.03
CA TRP A 480 -23.33 -11.27 3.26
C TRP A 480 -23.86 -9.98 3.91
N ASN A 481 -23.04 -8.93 3.96
CA ASN A 481 -23.46 -7.63 4.47
C ASN A 481 -24.57 -7.00 3.63
N LEU A 482 -24.44 -7.03 2.29
CA LEU A 482 -25.47 -6.51 1.39
C LEU A 482 -26.81 -7.28 1.53
N ASN A 483 -26.77 -8.61 1.77
CA ASN A 483 -27.96 -9.43 2.00
C ASN A 483 -28.72 -9.04 3.28
N GLN A 484 -28.01 -8.71 4.38
CA GLN A 484 -28.62 -8.29 5.65
C GLN A 484 -29.57 -7.11 5.46
N ASP A 485 -29.17 -6.17 4.61
CA ASP A 485 -29.94 -4.98 4.29
C ASP A 485 -30.82 -5.13 3.04
N GLY A 486 -30.85 -6.32 2.44
CA GLY A 486 -31.64 -6.61 1.24
C GLY A 486 -31.23 -5.74 0.05
N VAL A 487 -29.97 -5.31 -0.03
CA VAL A 487 -29.43 -4.58 -1.19
C VAL A 487 -29.49 -5.51 -2.41
N GLN A 488 -29.97 -5.00 -3.54
CA GLN A 488 -30.32 -5.78 -4.75
C GLN A 488 -29.25 -5.71 -5.84
N GLY A 489 -28.17 -4.96 -5.62
CA GLY A 489 -27.06 -4.92 -6.56
C GLY A 489 -25.80 -4.27 -5.99
N HIS A 490 -24.67 -4.56 -6.63
CA HIS A 490 -23.36 -4.02 -6.30
C HIS A 490 -22.71 -3.44 -7.55
N LEU A 491 -22.14 -2.25 -7.40
CA LEU A 491 -21.31 -1.61 -8.43
C LEU A 491 -19.85 -1.58 -7.98
N HIS A 492 -18.94 -1.90 -8.89
CA HIS A 492 -17.54 -1.50 -8.79
C HIS A 492 -17.08 -0.84 -10.09
N TRP A 493 -16.30 0.23 -9.97
CA TRP A 493 -15.86 1.02 -11.13
C TRP A 493 -14.88 0.31 -12.08
N ALA A 494 -14.43 -0.92 -11.77
CA ALA A 494 -13.39 -1.56 -12.56
C ALA A 494 -13.43 -3.10 -12.50
N TRP A 495 -13.64 -3.74 -13.64
CA TRP A 495 -13.31 -5.14 -13.85
C TRP A 495 -11.85 -5.29 -14.28
N ASN A 496 -11.44 -4.48 -15.28
CA ASN A 496 -10.14 -4.56 -15.94
C ASN A 496 -9.58 -3.18 -16.35
N ALA A 497 -9.60 -2.17 -15.47
CA ALA A 497 -9.03 -0.85 -15.74
C ALA A 497 -7.49 -0.85 -15.69
N TRP A 498 -6.85 -1.76 -16.43
CA TRP A 498 -5.42 -2.04 -16.38
C TRP A 498 -4.52 -0.83 -16.70
N TYR A 499 -5.03 0.16 -17.43
CA TYR A 499 -4.29 1.36 -17.82
C TYR A 499 -3.95 2.28 -16.65
N VAL A 500 -4.74 2.28 -15.56
CA VAL A 500 -4.43 3.10 -14.38
C VAL A 500 -3.33 2.47 -13.51
N GLY A 501 -2.87 1.26 -13.85
CA GLY A 501 -2.09 0.40 -12.96
C GLY A 501 -2.98 -0.24 -11.89
N SER A 502 -2.50 -1.25 -11.19
CA SER A 502 -3.34 -2.11 -10.36
C SER A 502 -3.99 -1.45 -9.14
N TYR A 503 -3.47 -0.31 -8.66
CA TYR A 503 -3.96 0.43 -7.49
C TYR A 503 -4.35 -0.48 -6.31
N ILE A 504 -3.45 -1.40 -5.94
CA ILE A 504 -3.66 -2.40 -4.87
C ILE A 504 -4.91 -3.29 -5.13
N GLY A 505 -5.17 -3.60 -6.40
CA GLY A 505 -6.32 -4.39 -6.83
C GLY A 505 -7.64 -3.62 -6.96
N ASP A 506 -7.68 -2.31 -6.68
CA ASP A 506 -8.93 -1.53 -6.81
C ASP A 506 -9.41 -1.43 -8.26
N SER A 507 -8.46 -1.15 -9.16
CA SER A 507 -8.72 -0.94 -10.59
C SER A 507 -8.84 -2.24 -11.40
N THR A 508 -8.66 -3.40 -10.75
CA THR A 508 -8.62 -4.67 -11.47
C THR A 508 -8.95 -5.87 -10.59
N ILE A 509 -9.77 -6.77 -11.13
CA ILE A 509 -10.11 -8.05 -10.48
C ILE A 509 -9.71 -9.26 -11.34
N VAL A 510 -9.40 -9.01 -12.61
CA VAL A 510 -8.85 -9.98 -13.57
C VAL A 510 -7.55 -9.44 -14.17
N TYR A 511 -6.76 -10.29 -14.82
CA TYR A 511 -5.48 -9.89 -15.43
C TYR A 511 -5.41 -10.31 -16.90
N PRO A 512 -4.62 -9.63 -17.76
CA PRO A 512 -4.53 -10.01 -19.16
C PRO A 512 -3.93 -11.41 -19.36
N ASP A 513 -4.52 -12.21 -20.24
CA ASP A 513 -3.93 -13.46 -20.75
C ASP A 513 -3.91 -13.45 -22.28
N LYS A 514 -2.96 -12.68 -22.81
CA LYS A 514 -2.77 -12.54 -24.26
C LYS A 514 -2.53 -13.87 -24.96
N LYS A 515 -1.82 -14.79 -24.31
CA LYS A 515 -1.44 -16.07 -24.91
C LYS A 515 -2.66 -16.94 -25.21
N ASN A 516 -3.62 -16.97 -24.29
CA ASN A 516 -4.85 -17.74 -24.44
C ASN A 516 -6.03 -16.89 -24.94
N MET A 517 -5.81 -15.61 -25.28
CA MET A 517 -6.82 -14.66 -25.75
C MET A 517 -8.01 -14.55 -24.79
N THR A 518 -7.76 -14.55 -23.50
CA THR A 518 -8.75 -14.44 -22.41
C THR A 518 -8.15 -13.67 -21.25
N VAL A 519 -8.75 -13.71 -20.06
CA VAL A 519 -8.18 -13.18 -18.82
C VAL A 519 -7.75 -14.28 -17.86
N LYS A 520 -6.81 -13.97 -16.98
CA LYS A 520 -6.56 -14.70 -15.73
C LYS A 520 -7.55 -14.22 -14.69
N SER A 521 -8.16 -15.14 -13.93
CA SER A 521 -8.93 -14.80 -12.74
C SER A 521 -8.01 -14.31 -11.60
N SER A 522 -8.58 -13.99 -10.44
CA SER A 522 -7.86 -13.71 -9.21
C SER A 522 -8.48 -14.40 -7.99
N LEU A 523 -7.68 -14.63 -6.94
CA LEU A 523 -8.19 -15.14 -5.66
C LEU A 523 -9.34 -14.28 -5.11
N ARG A 524 -9.27 -12.96 -5.29
CA ARG A 524 -10.33 -12.04 -4.91
C ARG A 524 -11.60 -12.21 -5.75
N TYR A 525 -11.46 -12.49 -7.05
CA TYR A 525 -12.62 -12.73 -7.90
C TYR A 525 -13.32 -14.05 -7.54
N GLU A 526 -12.57 -15.10 -7.22
CA GLU A 526 -13.13 -16.36 -6.68
C GLU A 526 -13.94 -16.08 -5.42
N ALA A 527 -13.35 -15.40 -4.43
CA ALA A 527 -14.04 -15.08 -3.18
C ALA A 527 -15.29 -14.19 -3.40
N GLN A 528 -15.23 -13.29 -4.37
CA GLN A 528 -16.39 -12.49 -4.76
C GLN A 528 -17.51 -13.35 -5.37
N ARG A 529 -17.18 -14.31 -6.25
CA ARG A 529 -18.16 -15.26 -6.80
C ARG A 529 -18.79 -16.09 -5.68
N ASP A 530 -17.98 -16.64 -4.78
CA ASP A 530 -18.47 -17.41 -3.64
C ASP A 530 -19.44 -16.57 -2.77
N GLY A 531 -19.17 -15.27 -2.59
CA GLY A 531 -20.04 -14.37 -1.83
C GLY A 531 -21.37 -14.08 -2.52
N LEU A 532 -21.36 -13.95 -3.85
CA LEU A 532 -22.57 -13.81 -4.66
C LEU A 532 -23.41 -15.10 -4.63
N GLU A 533 -22.77 -16.26 -4.63
CA GLU A 533 -23.42 -17.57 -4.49
C GLU A 533 -24.04 -17.75 -3.09
N ASP A 534 -23.31 -17.37 -2.04
CA ASP A 534 -23.84 -17.30 -0.68
C ASP A 534 -25.04 -16.35 -0.55
N TYR A 535 -25.03 -15.22 -1.26
CA TYR A 535 -26.17 -14.28 -1.27
C TYR A 535 -27.44 -14.97 -1.78
N GLU A 536 -27.34 -15.75 -2.86
CA GLU A 536 -28.47 -16.49 -3.43
C GLU A 536 -28.94 -17.60 -2.48
N LEU A 537 -28.02 -18.32 -1.84
CA LEU A 537 -28.38 -19.31 -0.81
C LEU A 537 -29.08 -18.66 0.39
N LEU A 538 -28.59 -17.51 0.85
CA LEU A 538 -29.25 -16.73 1.91
C LEU A 538 -30.66 -16.32 1.49
N ASP A 539 -30.88 -15.93 0.23
CA ASP A 539 -32.22 -15.63 -0.27
C ASP A 539 -33.13 -16.87 -0.33
N ILE A 540 -32.59 -18.04 -0.73
CA ILE A 540 -33.31 -19.32 -0.69
C ILE A 540 -33.76 -19.65 0.74
N VAL A 541 -32.86 -19.55 1.72
CA VAL A 541 -33.21 -19.76 3.14
C VAL A 541 -34.23 -18.73 3.60
N LYS A 542 -34.05 -17.45 3.23
CA LYS A 542 -34.93 -16.35 3.63
C LYS A 542 -36.38 -16.53 3.16
N ARG A 543 -36.61 -17.22 2.04
CA ARG A 543 -37.96 -17.56 1.54
C ARG A 543 -38.72 -18.53 2.46
N THR A 544 -38.01 -19.35 3.24
CA THR A 544 -38.60 -20.36 4.12
C THR A 544 -38.45 -20.04 5.61
N ASP A 545 -37.30 -19.54 6.03
CA ASP A 545 -37.00 -19.08 7.38
C ASP A 545 -36.17 -17.78 7.36
N PRO A 546 -36.83 -16.61 7.26
CA PRO A 546 -36.16 -15.30 7.29
C PRO A 546 -35.35 -15.06 8.56
N ALA A 547 -35.77 -15.63 9.69
CA ALA A 547 -35.09 -15.42 10.97
C ALA A 547 -33.78 -16.22 11.01
N LEU A 548 -33.75 -17.42 10.43
CA LEU A 548 -32.53 -18.21 10.29
C LEU A 548 -31.54 -17.53 9.33
N ALA A 549 -31.97 -17.13 8.13
CA ALA A 549 -31.12 -16.41 7.18
C ALA A 549 -30.46 -15.18 7.84
N LYS A 550 -31.26 -14.42 8.61
CA LYS A 550 -30.75 -13.29 9.38
C LYS A 550 -29.69 -13.70 10.40
N ARG A 551 -29.94 -14.73 11.22
CA ARG A 551 -28.97 -15.20 12.23
C ARG A 551 -27.66 -15.71 11.60
N ILE A 552 -27.73 -16.35 10.43
CA ILE A 552 -26.54 -16.79 9.68
C ILE A 552 -25.70 -15.57 9.28
N ALA A 553 -26.32 -14.58 8.62
CA ALA A 553 -25.62 -13.39 8.16
C ALA A 553 -25.07 -12.54 9.32
N ASP A 554 -25.88 -12.30 10.36
CA ASP A 554 -25.50 -11.59 11.58
C ASP A 554 -24.32 -12.23 12.31
N SER A 555 -24.12 -13.55 12.14
CA SER A 555 -23.01 -14.25 12.78
C SER A 555 -21.67 -14.00 12.09
N ALA A 556 -21.67 -13.59 10.82
CA ALA A 556 -20.47 -13.32 10.05
C ALA A 556 -20.11 -11.83 10.05
N VAL A 557 -21.12 -10.96 9.90
CA VAL A 557 -20.98 -9.50 9.85
C VAL A 557 -21.97 -8.86 10.82
N SER A 558 -21.51 -7.88 11.60
CA SER A 558 -22.37 -7.18 12.55
C SER A 558 -23.45 -6.38 11.81
N PRO A 559 -24.75 -6.59 12.13
CA PRO A 559 -25.83 -5.81 11.52
C PRO A 559 -25.85 -4.35 12.00
N ALA A 560 -25.15 -4.03 13.11
CA ALA A 560 -25.05 -2.69 13.66
C ALA A 560 -23.91 -1.89 13.05
N ASP A 561 -22.82 -2.55 12.66
CA ASP A 561 -21.64 -1.92 12.09
C ASP A 561 -20.96 -2.86 11.07
N PRO A 562 -21.10 -2.61 9.75
CA PRO A 562 -20.54 -3.47 8.69
C PRO A 562 -19.01 -3.52 8.68
N ARG A 563 -18.35 -2.69 9.49
CA ARG A 563 -16.90 -2.71 9.72
C ARG A 563 -16.45 -3.77 10.74
N LYS A 564 -17.41 -4.46 11.38
CA LYS A 564 -17.15 -5.52 12.36
C LYS A 564 -17.60 -6.85 11.80
N TYR A 565 -16.64 -7.74 11.55
CA TYR A 565 -16.88 -9.04 10.93
C TYR A 565 -15.79 -10.04 11.28
N THR A 566 -16.12 -11.33 11.21
CA THR A 566 -15.15 -12.40 11.47
C THR A 566 -13.97 -12.36 10.48
N LEU A 567 -12.77 -12.60 11.01
CA LEU A 567 -11.53 -12.73 10.24
C LEU A 567 -11.04 -14.18 10.18
N ASP A 568 -11.93 -15.14 10.42
CA ASP A 568 -11.61 -16.57 10.43
C ASP A 568 -12.14 -17.29 9.17
N PRO A 569 -11.28 -17.56 8.17
CA PRO A 569 -11.63 -18.35 6.98
C PRO A 569 -12.28 -19.71 7.28
N ALA A 570 -11.84 -20.41 8.34
CA ALA A 570 -12.38 -21.72 8.69
C ALA A 570 -13.81 -21.60 9.23
N TYR A 571 -14.08 -20.50 9.93
CA TYR A 571 -15.43 -20.18 10.39
C TYR A 571 -16.36 -19.83 9.23
N ILE A 572 -15.92 -19.03 8.26
CA ILE A 572 -16.71 -18.74 7.04
C ILE A 572 -17.04 -20.03 6.29
N LYS A 573 -16.08 -20.93 6.11
CA LYS A 573 -16.36 -22.25 5.53
C LYS A 573 -17.41 -23.01 6.33
N THR A 574 -17.31 -23.02 7.66
CA THR A 574 -18.28 -23.72 8.52
C THR A 574 -19.69 -23.13 8.37
N LEU A 575 -19.81 -21.80 8.26
CA LEU A 575 -21.07 -21.12 8.03
C LEU A 575 -21.64 -21.39 6.63
N HIS A 576 -20.80 -21.43 5.60
CA HIS A 576 -21.20 -21.82 4.25
C HIS A 576 -21.72 -23.27 4.20
N ASP A 577 -20.96 -24.22 4.76
CA ASP A 577 -21.39 -25.63 4.84
C ASP A 577 -22.75 -25.76 5.55
N TYR A 578 -22.99 -24.95 6.60
CA TYR A 578 -24.29 -24.87 7.28
C TYR A 578 -25.37 -24.24 6.39
N LEU A 579 -25.05 -23.17 5.66
CA LEU A 579 -25.95 -22.44 4.77
C LEU A 579 -26.46 -23.34 3.63
N VAL A 580 -25.59 -24.10 2.97
CA VAL A 580 -25.98 -25.07 1.92
C VAL A 580 -26.96 -26.12 2.45
N ARG A 581 -26.69 -26.68 3.64
CA ARG A 581 -27.56 -27.67 4.28
C ARG A 581 -28.90 -27.09 4.71
N ALA A 582 -28.91 -25.84 5.21
CA ALA A 582 -30.12 -25.11 5.54
C ALA A 582 -30.96 -24.81 4.29
N ALA A 583 -30.34 -24.34 3.21
CA ALA A 583 -30.99 -24.10 1.92
C ALA A 583 -31.56 -25.39 1.31
N SER A 584 -30.94 -26.53 1.61
CA SER A 584 -31.41 -27.87 1.20
C SER A 584 -32.61 -28.38 2.02
N GLY A 585 -33.11 -27.62 3.00
CA GLY A 585 -34.24 -27.99 3.85
C GLY A 585 -33.90 -28.97 4.97
N GLY A 586 -32.61 -29.16 5.30
CA GLY A 586 -32.19 -29.95 6.45
C GLY A 586 -32.60 -29.30 7.78
N GLN A 587 -32.79 -30.11 8.84
CA GLN A 587 -32.89 -29.58 10.21
C GLN A 587 -31.52 -29.06 10.64
N ALA A 588 -31.24 -27.81 10.30
CA ALA A 588 -30.03 -27.14 10.72
C ALA A 588 -30.15 -26.87 12.24
N GLY A 589 -29.19 -27.36 13.03
CA GLY A 589 -29.12 -27.11 14.47
C GLY A 589 -28.90 -25.64 14.79
N GLU A 590 -28.33 -25.33 15.95
CA GLU A 590 -27.94 -23.96 16.25
C GLU A 590 -26.93 -23.44 15.20
N VAL A 591 -27.07 -22.15 14.84
CA VAL A 591 -26.10 -21.49 13.96
C VAL A 591 -24.74 -21.57 14.66
N PRO A 592 -23.68 -22.03 13.94
CA PRO A 592 -22.32 -22.02 14.47
C PRO A 592 -22.00 -20.68 15.14
N GLN A 593 -21.18 -20.71 16.19
CA GLN A 593 -20.74 -19.50 16.87
C GLN A 593 -19.30 -19.22 16.48
N PRO A 594 -18.92 -17.95 16.26
CA PRO A 594 -17.57 -17.61 15.84
C PRO A 594 -16.55 -17.93 16.93
N VAL A 595 -15.38 -18.44 16.54
CA VAL A 595 -14.25 -18.68 17.45
C VAL A 595 -13.59 -17.36 17.87
N SER A 596 -13.77 -16.30 17.07
CA SER A 596 -13.42 -14.91 17.36
C SER A 596 -14.68 -14.03 17.21
N PRO A 597 -15.24 -13.46 18.30
CA PRO A 597 -16.48 -12.70 18.21
C PRO A 597 -16.26 -11.37 17.47
N TYR A 598 -17.23 -10.98 16.64
CA TYR A 598 -17.35 -9.62 16.11
C TYR A 598 -17.61 -8.59 17.25
N ASP A 599 -18.18 -9.05 18.37
CA ASP A 599 -18.31 -8.29 19.61
C ASP A 599 -16.97 -8.27 20.37
N GLY A 600 -16.38 -7.08 20.50
CA GLY A 600 -15.03 -6.91 21.08
C GLY A 600 -13.90 -6.93 20.06
N GLN A 601 -14.19 -7.18 18.78
CA GLN A 601 -13.36 -6.70 17.68
C GLN A 601 -13.57 -5.18 17.57
N GLU A 602 -12.84 -4.43 18.39
CA GLU A 602 -12.32 -3.20 17.84
C GLU A 602 -11.35 -3.59 16.74
N MET A 603 -11.59 -3.11 15.53
CA MET A 603 -10.53 -3.04 14.53
C MET A 603 -9.32 -2.46 15.23
N PRO A 604 -8.15 -3.12 15.22
CA PRO A 604 -6.99 -2.59 15.88
C PRO A 604 -6.71 -1.24 15.26
N MET A 605 -7.12 -0.18 15.95
CA MET A 605 -6.65 1.17 15.69
C MET A 605 -5.16 1.05 15.89
N SER A 606 -4.39 1.09 14.82
CA SER A 606 -2.95 0.96 14.89
C SER A 606 -2.31 2.29 14.50
N TYR A 607 -1.14 2.57 15.08
CA TYR A 607 -0.31 3.67 14.62
C TYR A 607 1.12 3.19 14.45
N MET A 608 1.81 3.76 13.46
CA MET A 608 3.19 3.43 13.13
C MET A 608 4.14 4.43 13.79
N THR A 609 5.24 3.93 14.34
CA THR A 609 6.37 4.72 14.81
C THR A 609 7.60 4.36 13.97
N ASP A 610 8.03 5.33 13.19
CA ASP A 610 9.15 5.23 12.25
C ASP A 610 10.51 5.09 12.92
N ASN A 611 11.49 4.46 12.27
CA ASN A 611 12.86 4.31 12.78
C ASN A 611 13.56 5.64 13.10
N THR A 612 13.15 6.73 12.43
CA THR A 612 13.69 8.08 12.71
C THR A 612 13.03 8.75 13.91
N SER A 613 11.99 8.14 14.49
CA SER A 613 11.35 8.66 15.70
C SER A 613 12.32 8.71 16.87
N GLY A 614 12.36 9.85 17.55
CA GLY A 614 13.11 10.02 18.79
C GLY A 614 12.61 9.17 19.96
N ASP A 615 11.44 8.53 19.82
CA ASP A 615 10.88 7.61 20.81
C ASP A 615 11.56 6.24 20.79
N ILE A 616 12.27 5.91 19.70
CA ILE A 616 13.04 4.68 19.58
C ILE A 616 14.48 4.95 20.01
N ARG A 617 14.94 4.22 21.02
CA ARG A 617 16.31 4.29 21.51
C ARG A 617 17.15 3.20 20.88
N PHE A 618 18.05 3.58 19.99
CA PHE A 618 19.09 2.69 19.48
C PHE A 618 20.33 2.74 20.38
N SER A 619 20.87 1.58 20.71
CA SER A 619 22.07 1.40 21.53
C SER A 619 23.09 0.55 20.78
N GLY A 620 24.30 1.08 20.63
CA GLY A 620 25.36 0.46 19.84
C GLY A 620 25.69 1.25 18.57
N ASN A 621 26.23 0.58 17.56
CA ASN A 621 26.63 1.16 16.28
C ASN A 621 25.51 1.03 15.25
N TRP A 622 24.56 1.97 15.30
CA TRP A 622 23.46 2.06 14.34
C TRP A 622 23.71 3.14 13.31
N SER A 623 23.31 2.86 12.07
CA SER A 623 23.33 3.82 10.95
C SER A 623 22.00 3.81 10.22
N THR A 624 21.49 4.98 9.84
CA THR A 624 20.28 5.08 9.02
C THR A 624 20.62 4.77 7.56
N ARG A 625 19.75 4.03 6.87
CA ARG A 625 19.82 3.76 5.43
C ARG A 625 18.51 4.21 4.78
N ASN A 626 18.59 4.81 3.60
CA ASN A 626 17.39 5.14 2.84
C ASN A 626 16.89 3.89 2.10
N ARG A 627 15.58 3.66 2.12
CA ARG A 627 14.96 2.50 1.48
C ARG A 627 13.68 2.94 0.81
N GLN A 628 13.57 2.67 -0.48
CA GLN A 628 12.46 3.15 -1.29
C GLN A 628 11.11 2.68 -0.73
N PHE A 629 11.04 1.47 -0.19
CA PHE A 629 9.79 0.86 0.27
C PHE A 629 9.67 0.71 1.79
N ALA A 630 10.64 1.20 2.57
CA ALA A 630 10.51 1.28 4.02
C ALA A 630 9.47 2.33 4.41
N TYR A 631 8.90 2.21 5.61
CA TYR A 631 8.01 3.23 6.16
C TYR A 631 8.75 4.57 6.21
N LEU A 632 8.13 5.62 5.66
CA LEU A 632 8.72 6.96 5.48
C LEU A 632 10.12 7.01 4.84
N GLY A 633 10.54 5.94 4.16
CA GLY A 633 11.70 5.92 3.29
C GLY A 633 13.04 5.60 3.96
N GLY A 634 13.06 5.12 5.21
CA GLY A 634 14.31 4.86 5.93
C GLY A 634 14.27 3.66 6.88
N VAL A 635 15.46 3.13 7.21
CA VAL A 635 15.63 2.12 8.25
C VAL A 635 16.84 2.46 9.12
N SER A 636 16.88 1.96 10.35
CA SER A 636 18.04 2.02 11.23
C SER A 636 18.68 0.64 11.27
N SER A 637 19.95 0.53 10.88
CA SER A 637 20.65 -0.75 10.71
C SER A 637 21.89 -0.89 11.59
N THR A 638 22.16 -2.11 12.04
CA THR A 638 23.42 -2.54 12.68
C THR A 638 23.87 -3.89 12.11
N SER A 639 25.16 -4.18 12.18
CA SER A 639 25.74 -5.50 11.88
C SER A 639 26.55 -6.06 13.06
N VAL A 640 26.41 -5.47 14.25
CA VAL A 640 27.19 -5.81 15.44
C VAL A 640 26.32 -6.57 16.44
N ALA A 641 26.79 -7.76 16.84
CA ALA A 641 26.11 -8.54 17.86
C ALA A 641 26.04 -7.78 19.20
N GLY A 642 24.88 -7.79 19.85
CA GLY A 642 24.60 -7.11 21.11
C GLY A 642 24.10 -5.67 20.97
N ASP A 643 24.12 -5.09 19.76
CA ASP A 643 23.42 -3.85 19.47
C ASP A 643 21.90 -4.07 19.53
N TYR A 644 21.17 -3.08 20.08
CA TYR A 644 19.73 -3.23 20.27
C TYR A 644 18.96 -1.92 20.10
N ALA A 645 17.67 -2.04 19.81
CA ALA A 645 16.69 -0.95 19.83
C ALA A 645 15.65 -1.20 20.93
N GLU A 646 15.26 -0.14 21.64
CA GLU A 646 14.18 -0.13 22.63
C GLU A 646 13.13 0.90 22.25
N TYR A 647 11.85 0.53 22.37
CA TYR A 647 10.74 1.43 22.11
C TYR A 647 9.69 1.28 23.21
N THR A 648 9.25 2.41 23.78
CA THR A 648 8.18 2.46 24.78
C THR A 648 6.93 3.05 24.15
N PHE A 649 5.82 2.33 24.23
CA PHE A 649 4.56 2.68 23.59
C PHE A 649 3.37 2.58 24.55
N SER A 650 2.26 3.21 24.20
CA SER A 650 0.97 2.97 24.87
C SER A 650 0.04 2.22 23.93
N GLY A 651 -0.49 1.07 24.34
CA GLY A 651 -1.33 0.25 23.48
C GLY A 651 -1.77 -1.06 24.12
N SER A 652 -2.35 -1.92 23.28
CA SER A 652 -2.74 -3.32 23.56
C SER A 652 -1.89 -4.33 22.76
N GLY A 653 -0.91 -3.86 21.99
CA GLY A 653 -0.02 -4.72 21.22
C GLY A 653 1.04 -3.94 20.46
N VAL A 654 2.03 -4.66 19.92
CA VAL A 654 3.09 -4.10 19.08
C VAL A 654 3.59 -5.11 18.06
N ASP A 655 3.91 -4.62 16.87
CA ASP A 655 4.62 -5.34 15.83
C ASP A 655 5.98 -4.71 15.56
N VAL A 656 6.95 -5.53 15.13
CA VAL A 656 8.27 -5.08 14.68
C VAL A 656 8.33 -5.19 13.16
N VAL A 657 8.60 -4.07 12.49
CA VAL A 657 8.81 -3.98 11.05
C VAL A 657 10.30 -3.81 10.78
N ILE A 658 10.86 -4.68 9.95
CA ILE A 658 12.30 -4.73 9.63
C ILE A 658 12.53 -4.94 8.12
N GLU A 659 13.79 -4.86 7.70
CA GLU A 659 14.20 -5.47 6.42
C GLU A 659 14.53 -6.95 6.56
N LYS A 660 14.30 -7.70 5.48
CA LYS A 660 14.88 -9.03 5.27
C LYS A 660 15.75 -9.04 4.02
N ASN A 661 16.94 -9.65 4.08
CA ASN A 661 17.86 -9.76 2.95
C ASN A 661 18.93 -10.84 3.16
N ASP A 662 19.80 -11.05 2.18
CA ASP A 662 20.73 -12.18 2.19
C ASP A 662 22.01 -11.93 3.02
N GLY A 663 22.16 -10.71 3.56
CA GLY A 663 23.14 -10.33 4.57
C GLY A 663 22.58 -10.30 6.01
N ALA A 664 21.26 -10.42 6.16
CA ALA A 664 20.58 -10.35 7.46
C ALA A 664 20.66 -11.67 8.22
N GLY A 665 20.36 -11.64 9.53
CA GLY A 665 20.43 -12.84 10.36
C GLY A 665 19.60 -12.80 11.63
N ARG A 666 20.03 -13.59 12.62
CA ARG A 666 19.25 -13.84 13.83
C ARG A 666 19.29 -12.68 14.81
N PHE A 667 18.13 -12.38 15.39
CA PHE A 667 17.95 -11.38 16.45
C PHE A 667 16.91 -11.88 17.47
N SER A 668 16.79 -11.17 18.58
CA SER A 668 15.81 -11.47 19.63
C SER A 668 14.85 -10.31 19.85
N VAL A 669 13.60 -10.64 20.22
CA VAL A 669 12.56 -9.67 20.59
C VAL A 669 11.99 -10.02 21.95
N SER A 670 11.85 -9.04 22.84
CA SER A 670 11.17 -9.20 24.14
C SER A 670 10.25 -8.01 24.40
N VAL A 671 9.13 -8.24 25.09
CA VAL A 671 8.17 -7.20 25.50
C VAL A 671 8.04 -7.25 27.02
N ASP A 672 8.19 -6.10 27.68
CA ASP A 672 8.14 -5.94 29.14
C ASP A 672 9.11 -6.88 29.90
N GLY A 673 10.27 -7.16 29.30
CA GLY A 673 11.27 -8.05 29.87
C GLY A 673 10.87 -9.54 29.87
N SER A 674 9.89 -9.94 29.06
CA SER A 674 9.54 -11.35 28.83
C SER A 674 10.72 -12.17 28.30
N GLU A 675 10.60 -13.50 28.32
CA GLU A 675 11.55 -14.36 27.63
C GLU A 675 11.69 -13.95 26.14
N PRO A 676 12.92 -13.81 25.61
CA PRO A 676 13.10 -13.37 24.23
C PRO A 676 12.67 -14.42 23.21
N VAL A 677 11.99 -13.97 22.16
CA VAL A 677 11.69 -14.77 20.97
C VAL A 677 12.83 -14.59 19.97
N ILE A 678 13.43 -15.67 19.51
CA ILE A 678 14.49 -15.64 18.50
C ILE A 678 13.87 -15.73 17.11
N LEU A 679 14.25 -14.81 16.24
CA LEU A 679 13.76 -14.65 14.87
C LEU A 679 14.94 -14.56 13.91
N ASP A 680 14.69 -14.76 12.62
CA ASP A 680 15.72 -14.68 11.57
C ASP A 680 15.28 -13.78 10.41
N ALA A 681 16.06 -12.72 10.21
CA ALA A 681 15.84 -11.75 9.15
C ALA A 681 16.42 -12.17 7.79
N TYR A 682 17.12 -13.32 7.70
CA TYR A 682 17.63 -13.81 6.42
C TYR A 682 16.51 -14.06 5.41
N GLU A 683 16.72 -13.60 4.18
CA GLU A 683 15.93 -13.93 2.99
C GLU A 683 16.79 -13.81 1.74
N LYS A 684 16.58 -14.64 0.72
CA LYS A 684 17.41 -14.55 -0.50
C LYS A 684 17.10 -13.30 -1.33
N VAL A 685 15.88 -12.78 -1.21
CA VAL A 685 15.35 -11.58 -1.88
C VAL A 685 15.22 -10.45 -0.85
N GLN A 686 15.56 -9.23 -1.24
CA GLN A 686 15.41 -8.05 -0.40
C GLN A 686 13.92 -7.73 -0.15
N HIS A 687 13.57 -7.49 1.11
CA HIS A 687 12.29 -6.95 1.54
C HIS A 687 12.56 -5.75 2.44
N ASP A 688 12.19 -4.55 2.00
CA ASP A 688 12.47 -3.32 2.76
C ASP A 688 11.45 -3.07 3.89
N TYR A 689 10.28 -3.71 3.83
CA TYR A 689 9.22 -3.61 4.82
C TYR A 689 8.69 -5.00 5.15
N PHE A 690 8.93 -5.50 6.35
CA PHE A 690 8.48 -6.82 6.78
C PHE A 690 8.11 -6.85 8.26
N THR A 691 6.84 -7.12 8.57
CA THR A 691 6.41 -7.39 9.95
C THR A 691 6.88 -8.78 10.38
N ILE A 692 8.01 -8.83 11.07
CA ILE A 692 8.64 -10.10 11.47
C ILE A 692 8.13 -10.64 12.82
N TYR A 693 7.57 -9.75 13.64
CA TYR A 693 7.07 -10.07 14.97
C TYR A 693 5.78 -9.32 15.23
N SER A 694 4.83 -9.99 15.88
CA SER A 694 3.59 -9.38 16.36
C SER A 694 3.26 -9.90 17.76
N LYS A 695 2.93 -8.98 18.67
CA LYS A 695 2.43 -9.28 20.02
C LYS A 695 1.13 -8.53 20.24
N ARG A 696 0.02 -9.27 20.30
CA ARG A 696 -1.32 -8.74 20.58
C ARG A 696 -1.80 -9.14 21.97
N GLY A 697 -2.86 -8.48 22.45
CA GLY A 697 -3.54 -8.82 23.72
C GLY A 697 -2.76 -8.45 24.97
N LEU A 698 -1.91 -7.42 24.89
CA LEU A 698 -1.31 -6.78 26.05
C LEU A 698 -2.40 -6.03 26.85
N ALA A 699 -2.20 -5.91 28.17
CA ALA A 699 -3.11 -5.15 29.01
C ALA A 699 -3.06 -3.66 28.61
N PRO A 700 -4.20 -2.95 28.47
CA PRO A 700 -4.21 -1.52 28.12
C PRO A 700 -3.24 -0.69 28.96
N GLY A 701 -2.21 -0.10 28.35
CA GLY A 701 -1.22 0.67 29.10
C GLY A 701 0.09 0.92 28.37
N LYS A 702 1.11 1.35 29.13
CA LYS A 702 2.48 1.56 28.65
C LYS A 702 3.26 0.25 28.67
N HIS A 703 3.99 -0.03 27.60
CA HIS A 703 4.81 -1.22 27.40
C HIS A 703 6.16 -0.85 26.79
N THR A 704 7.15 -1.74 26.94
CA THR A 704 8.47 -1.57 26.32
C THR A 704 8.85 -2.81 25.52
N ILE A 705 9.17 -2.63 24.24
CA ILE A 705 9.73 -3.66 23.38
C ILE A 705 11.24 -3.45 23.21
N LYS A 706 12.00 -4.54 23.23
CA LYS A 706 13.44 -4.57 22.94
C LYS A 706 13.74 -5.54 21.80
N VAL A 707 14.52 -5.09 20.81
CA VAL A 707 14.98 -5.86 19.65
C VAL A 707 16.52 -5.87 19.65
N GLU A 708 17.16 -7.03 19.75
CA GLU A 708 18.62 -7.15 19.92
C GLU A 708 19.24 -8.09 18.89
N ASN A 709 20.28 -7.62 18.19
CA ASN A 709 21.02 -8.42 17.21
C ASN A 709 21.84 -9.52 17.92
N LEU A 710 21.66 -10.77 17.51
CA LEU A 710 22.37 -11.92 18.12
C LEU A 710 23.61 -12.34 17.31
N GLY A 711 23.81 -11.79 16.11
CA GLY A 711 24.90 -12.15 15.20
C GLY A 711 25.68 -10.95 14.67
N ASN A 712 26.81 -11.21 14.02
CA ASN A 712 27.54 -10.19 13.25
C ASN A 712 27.01 -10.16 11.80
N THR A 713 25.69 -10.04 11.68
CA THR A 713 24.90 -10.04 10.44
C THR A 713 23.97 -8.83 10.47
N ASP A 714 23.48 -8.38 9.33
CA ASP A 714 22.65 -7.18 9.26
C ASP A 714 21.32 -7.37 10.03
N LEU A 715 20.94 -6.33 10.78
CA LEU A 715 19.62 -6.14 11.38
C LEU A 715 19.19 -4.71 11.08
N SER A 716 18.10 -4.54 10.35
CA SER A 716 17.60 -3.25 9.88
C SER A 716 16.17 -3.05 10.35
N ILE A 717 15.96 -2.14 11.29
CA ILE A 717 14.63 -1.82 11.86
C ILE A 717 14.03 -0.65 11.11
N ASP A 718 12.84 -0.87 10.56
CA ASP A 718 12.05 0.11 9.80
C ASP A 718 11.08 0.85 10.72
N ALA A 719 10.23 0.12 11.44
CA ALA A 719 9.21 0.75 12.28
C ALA A 719 8.67 -0.18 13.37
N PHE A 720 7.90 0.39 14.28
CA PHE A 720 7.01 -0.36 15.17
C PHE A 720 5.56 0.00 14.88
N ARG A 721 4.69 -1.01 14.75
CA ARG A 721 3.24 -0.81 14.66
C ARG A 721 2.62 -1.06 16.02
N VAL A 722 2.00 -0.07 16.63
CA VAL A 722 1.35 -0.20 17.93
C VAL A 722 -0.14 -0.44 17.74
N HIS A 723 -0.68 -1.48 18.36
CA HIS A 723 -2.12 -1.74 18.41
C HIS A 723 -2.70 -0.98 19.60
N MET A 724 -3.78 -0.22 19.40
CA MET A 724 -4.42 0.58 20.44
C MET A 724 -5.49 -0.24 21.20
N TYR A 725 -5.96 0.31 22.32
CA TYR A 725 -7.13 -0.20 23.06
C TYR A 725 -8.34 0.75 22.94
N GLU A 726 -9.52 0.25 23.30
CA GLU A 726 -10.78 1.01 23.24
C GLU A 726 -10.73 2.34 23.97
N GLY A 727 -11.09 3.41 23.25
CA GLY A 727 -11.09 4.78 23.77
C GLY A 727 -9.71 5.44 23.88
N GLN A 728 -8.63 4.79 23.44
CA GLN A 728 -7.30 5.39 23.39
C GLN A 728 -7.27 6.59 22.42
N LYS A 729 -6.78 7.74 22.90
CA LYS A 729 -6.61 8.96 22.08
C LYS A 729 -5.22 8.99 21.46
N LEU A 730 -5.14 9.41 20.19
CA LEU A 730 -3.89 9.76 19.53
C LEU A 730 -3.66 11.27 19.64
N TYR A 731 -2.42 11.63 19.94
CA TYR A 731 -1.95 13.01 19.98
C TYR A 731 -0.94 13.18 18.86
N ASP A 732 -1.04 14.27 18.10
CA ASP A 732 -0.19 14.51 16.94
C ASP A 732 0.70 15.73 17.19
N ALA A 733 2.00 15.46 17.39
CA ALA A 733 3.01 16.50 17.53
C ALA A 733 3.57 16.99 16.19
N SER A 734 3.01 16.59 15.04
CA SER A 734 3.44 17.09 13.73
C SER A 734 3.16 18.58 13.55
N LEU A 735 3.93 19.21 12.67
CA LEU A 735 3.62 20.53 12.16
C LEU A 735 2.59 20.41 11.03
N LYS A 736 1.54 21.21 11.11
CA LYS A 736 0.57 21.45 10.03
C LYS A 736 1.20 22.21 8.87
N SER A 737 2.12 23.12 9.17
CA SER A 737 2.88 23.85 8.17
C SER A 737 4.22 24.32 8.71
N LEU A 738 5.19 24.47 7.80
CA LEU A 738 6.46 25.14 8.01
C LEU A 738 6.77 25.97 6.76
N ALA A 739 7.06 27.25 6.92
CA ALA A 739 7.40 28.15 5.83
C ALA A 739 8.70 28.87 6.14
N ILE A 740 9.58 28.99 5.12
CA ILE A 740 10.79 29.81 5.15
C ILE A 740 10.69 30.80 3.99
N SER A 741 10.28 32.04 4.29
CA SER A 741 9.82 32.97 3.25
C SER A 741 10.92 33.72 2.51
N ASP A 742 12.14 33.74 3.05
CA ASP A 742 13.26 34.54 2.50
C ASP A 742 14.14 33.75 1.50
N ILE A 743 13.81 32.49 1.21
CA ILE A 743 14.57 31.64 0.27
C ILE A 743 13.74 31.32 -0.98
N PRO A 744 14.37 31.13 -2.16
CA PRO A 744 13.67 30.97 -3.44
C PRO A 744 12.74 29.75 -3.50
N SER A 745 13.08 28.68 -2.80
CA SER A 745 12.29 27.46 -2.75
C SER A 745 12.40 26.77 -1.40
N PHE A 746 11.24 26.47 -0.82
CA PHE A 746 11.09 25.60 0.34
C PHE A 746 9.73 24.93 0.24
N SER A 747 9.73 23.60 0.32
CA SER A 747 8.50 22.82 0.41
C SER A 747 8.53 22.05 1.72
N PHE A 748 7.43 22.14 2.45
CA PHE A 748 7.26 21.42 3.70
C PHE A 748 6.56 20.10 3.46
N ASN A 749 7.06 19.04 4.10
CA ASN A 749 6.43 17.74 4.21
C ASN A 749 6.43 17.34 5.69
N SER A 750 5.26 17.08 6.27
CA SER A 750 5.11 16.75 7.70
C SER A 750 5.81 15.45 8.11
N GLY A 751 6.10 14.57 7.15
CA GLY A 751 6.88 13.34 7.32
C GLY A 751 8.40 13.55 7.36
N VAL A 752 8.92 14.66 6.81
CA VAL A 752 10.37 14.95 6.84
C VAL A 752 10.71 15.73 8.12
N THR A 753 11.63 15.21 8.92
CA THR A 753 12.13 15.85 10.15
C THR A 753 13.46 16.56 9.97
N ASP A 754 14.30 16.15 9.02
CA ASP A 754 15.63 16.74 8.80
C ASP A 754 15.72 17.39 7.41
N TYR A 755 15.84 18.72 7.38
CA TYR A 755 15.87 19.51 6.16
C TYR A 755 17.29 19.99 5.86
N GLN A 756 17.75 19.78 4.63
CA GLN A 756 18.92 20.46 4.05
C GLN A 756 18.44 21.70 3.27
N ILE A 757 18.96 22.88 3.64
CA ILE A 757 18.52 24.18 3.11
C ILE A 757 19.74 24.99 2.68
N LEU A 758 19.84 25.26 1.39
CA LEU A 758 20.84 26.18 0.84
C LEU A 758 20.33 27.61 0.95
N VAL A 759 21.16 28.50 1.49
CA VAL A 759 20.83 29.91 1.71
C VAL A 759 21.61 30.78 0.72
N PRO A 760 20.94 31.56 -0.15
CA PRO A 760 21.61 32.45 -1.08
C PRO A 760 22.53 33.44 -0.34
N GLY A 761 23.70 33.74 -0.92
CA GLY A 761 24.69 34.61 -0.29
C GLY A 761 24.20 36.03 0.04
N SER A 762 23.15 36.50 -0.63
CA SER A 762 22.50 37.79 -0.39
C SER A 762 21.57 37.81 0.84
N ILE A 763 21.18 36.64 1.37
CA ILE A 763 20.22 36.52 2.48
C ILE A 763 20.97 36.40 3.81
N ASN A 764 20.77 37.35 4.71
CA ASN A 764 21.43 37.38 6.03
C ASN A 764 20.52 36.94 7.18
N THR A 765 19.21 37.06 7.01
CA THR A 765 18.21 36.72 8.01
C THR A 765 17.12 35.91 7.32
N ILE A 766 16.64 34.85 7.97
CA ILE A 766 15.51 34.04 7.50
C ILE A 766 14.33 34.14 8.46
N SER A 767 13.14 34.09 7.89
CA SER A 767 11.84 34.15 8.57
C SER A 767 11.18 32.77 8.50
N ILE A 768 10.99 32.16 9.66
CA ILE A 768 10.45 30.81 9.84
C ILE A 768 9.06 30.94 10.47
N THR A 769 8.04 30.39 9.82
CA THR A 769 6.68 30.34 10.36
C THR A 769 6.23 28.89 10.41
N ALA A 770 5.97 28.36 11.61
CA ALA A 770 5.58 26.98 11.80
C ALA A 770 4.26 26.90 12.59
N ALA A 771 3.34 26.03 12.18
CA ALA A 771 2.07 25.82 12.84
C ALA A 771 1.91 24.36 13.25
N LEU A 772 1.38 24.13 14.45
CA LEU A 772 1.09 22.81 15.02
C LEU A 772 -0.16 22.18 14.38
N THR A 773 -0.17 20.85 14.21
CA THR A 773 -1.38 20.10 13.88
C THR A 773 -2.33 20.05 15.07
N ASP A 774 -1.83 19.71 16.25
CA ASP A 774 -2.55 19.90 17.51
C ASP A 774 -2.44 21.36 17.99
N ALA A 775 -3.50 22.13 17.75
CA ALA A 775 -3.55 23.55 18.08
C ALA A 775 -3.43 23.85 19.59
N ALA A 776 -3.67 22.86 20.47
CA ALA A 776 -3.51 23.00 21.91
C ALA A 776 -2.10 22.59 22.41
N GLY A 777 -1.22 22.14 21.51
CA GLY A 777 0.17 21.81 21.80
C GLY A 777 1.08 23.03 22.04
N THR A 778 2.39 22.78 22.12
CA THR A 778 3.42 23.81 22.28
C THR A 778 4.51 23.68 21.23
N LEU A 779 5.11 24.82 20.85
CA LEU A 779 6.19 24.88 19.87
C LEU A 779 7.38 25.66 20.45
N ALA A 780 8.58 25.11 20.27
CA ALA A 780 9.84 25.80 20.53
C ALA A 780 10.70 25.84 19.26
N ILE A 781 11.38 26.96 19.03
CA ILE A 781 12.37 27.15 17.96
C ILE A 781 13.68 27.58 18.62
N GLY A 782 14.70 26.72 18.54
CA GLY A 782 15.89 26.80 19.38
C GLY A 782 15.50 26.73 20.86
N ALA A 783 16.04 27.65 21.68
CA ALA A 783 15.70 27.75 23.09
C ALA A 783 14.40 28.54 23.39
N LYS A 784 13.71 29.08 22.36
CA LYS A 784 12.58 30.00 22.55
C LYS A 784 11.25 29.32 22.29
N ARG A 785 10.29 29.46 23.21
CA ARG A 785 8.89 29.12 22.98
C ARG A 785 8.26 30.13 22.01
N VAL A 786 7.54 29.63 21.01
CA VAL A 786 6.89 30.44 19.96
C VAL A 786 5.44 29.98 19.82
N ASP A 787 4.52 30.92 19.61
CA ASP A 787 3.12 30.59 19.36
C ASP A 787 2.98 30.00 17.95
N SER A 788 2.15 28.95 17.83
CA SER A 788 1.82 28.32 16.54
C SER A 788 1.39 29.36 15.50
N GLY A 789 2.01 29.32 14.32
CA GLY A 789 1.76 30.24 13.21
C GLY A 789 2.48 31.59 13.32
N THR A 790 3.30 31.82 14.35
CA THR A 790 4.07 33.06 14.50
C THR A 790 5.40 32.99 13.76
N THR A 791 5.77 34.08 13.09
CA THR A 791 7.06 34.20 12.41
C THR A 791 8.22 34.45 13.38
N TYR A 792 9.22 33.58 13.34
CA TYR A 792 10.50 33.67 14.04
C TYR A 792 11.61 34.07 13.07
N LYS A 793 12.45 35.04 13.44
CA LYS A 793 13.58 35.49 12.60
C LYS A 793 14.92 35.07 13.20
N VAL A 794 15.82 34.59 12.37
CA VAL A 794 17.19 34.19 12.78
C VAL A 794 18.21 34.60 11.73
N ASP A 795 19.36 35.11 12.19
CA ASP A 795 20.47 35.47 11.32
C ASP A 795 21.26 34.20 10.93
N ILE A 796 21.62 34.12 9.64
CA ILE A 796 22.36 33.00 9.07
C ILE A 796 23.79 33.45 8.71
N PRO A 797 24.79 33.08 9.51
CA PRO A 797 26.20 33.34 9.18
C PRO A 797 26.64 32.56 7.94
N ILE A 798 27.74 32.99 7.32
CA ILE A 798 28.41 32.18 6.29
C ILE A 798 28.89 30.88 6.94
N GLY A 799 28.70 29.76 6.25
CA GLY A 799 29.08 28.44 6.71
C GLY A 799 27.90 27.51 6.93
N LYS A 800 28.12 26.51 7.78
CA LYS A 800 27.14 25.51 8.18
C LYS A 800 26.47 25.96 9.48
N SER A 801 25.16 25.84 9.57
CA SER A 801 24.39 26.17 10.77
C SER A 801 23.22 25.19 10.92
N LYS A 802 22.74 24.97 12.14
CA LYS A 802 21.57 24.12 12.43
C LYS A 802 20.54 24.90 13.24
N LEU A 803 19.24 24.60 13.11
CA LEU A 803 18.20 25.10 14.00
C LEU A 803 17.21 23.98 14.31
N VAL A 804 16.85 23.81 15.58
CA VAL A 804 15.90 22.77 16.00
C VAL A 804 14.53 23.40 16.31
N LEU A 805 13.47 22.76 15.81
CA LEU A 805 12.10 23.02 16.21
C LEU A 805 11.61 21.81 17.01
N LEU A 806 11.00 22.06 18.17
CA LEU A 806 10.41 21.03 19.01
C LEU A 806 8.92 21.32 19.17
N SER A 807 8.10 20.43 18.64
CA SER A 807 6.66 20.43 18.81
C SER A 807 6.27 19.44 19.90
N THR A 808 5.32 19.81 20.75
CA THR A 808 4.72 18.95 21.79
C THR A 808 3.22 18.97 21.60
N ALA A 809 2.58 17.81 21.52
CA ALA A 809 1.12 17.75 21.45
C ALA A 809 0.47 18.15 22.78
N SER A 810 -0.86 18.26 22.81
CA SER A 810 -1.61 18.72 23.98
C SER A 810 -1.58 17.78 25.19
N ASP A 811 -1.09 16.56 25.04
CA ASP A 811 -0.83 15.63 26.14
C ASP A 811 0.42 15.98 26.96
N GLY A 812 1.31 16.81 26.43
CA GLY A 812 2.58 17.17 27.06
C GLY A 812 3.64 16.07 27.04
N GLU A 813 3.36 14.91 26.42
CA GLU A 813 4.27 13.76 26.34
C GLU A 813 4.69 13.48 24.89
N THR A 814 3.78 13.59 23.92
CA THR A 814 4.08 13.31 22.51
C THR A 814 4.88 14.46 21.91
N LEU A 815 6.08 14.16 21.41
CA LEU A 815 7.04 15.14 20.90
C LEU A 815 7.40 14.85 19.45
N LYS A 816 7.62 15.90 18.65
CA LYS A 816 8.25 15.78 17.33
C LYS A 816 9.33 16.83 17.15
N ARG A 817 10.51 16.39 16.71
CA ARG A 817 11.67 17.23 16.46
C ARG A 817 11.85 17.44 14.96
N TYR A 818 12.02 18.69 14.54
CA TYR A 818 12.42 19.06 13.19
C TYR A 818 13.76 19.78 13.23
N THR A 819 14.72 19.33 12.43
CA THR A 819 16.03 19.97 12.26
C THR A 819 16.11 20.70 10.92
N LEU A 820 16.46 21.97 10.95
CA LEU A 820 16.77 22.76 9.77
C LEU A 820 18.28 22.96 9.69
N ASN A 821 18.93 22.32 8.71
CA ASN A 821 20.35 22.48 8.44
C ASN A 821 20.51 23.51 7.31
N PHE A 822 21.27 24.57 7.59
CA PHE A 822 21.53 25.66 6.66
C PHE A 822 22.98 25.60 6.15
N LEU A 823 23.14 25.77 4.84
CA LEU A 823 24.42 25.98 4.19
C LEU A 823 24.43 27.34 3.50
N LYS A 824 25.41 28.20 3.82
CA LYS A 824 25.58 29.51 3.19
C LYS A 824 27.02 29.71 2.76
N GLY A 825 27.21 30.24 1.54
CA GLY A 825 28.52 30.60 1.01
C GLY A 825 29.09 29.60 0.00
N ASN A 826 28.35 28.54 -0.33
CA ASN A 826 28.65 27.71 -1.50
C ASN A 826 28.48 28.54 -2.78
N LYS A 827 29.52 28.60 -3.60
CA LYS A 827 29.50 29.26 -4.91
C LYS A 827 30.17 28.35 -5.92
N ASN A 828 29.48 28.05 -7.02
CA ASN A 828 30.04 27.18 -8.05
C ASN A 828 30.99 27.93 -9.00
N GLU A 829 32.10 28.40 -8.47
CA GLU A 829 33.14 29.16 -9.18
C GLU A 829 34.50 28.45 -9.06
N PRO A 830 35.42 28.59 -10.03
CA PRO A 830 36.79 28.07 -9.88
C PRO A 830 37.45 28.61 -8.61
N GLU A 831 38.38 27.86 -8.02
CA GLU A 831 39.04 28.16 -6.74
C GLU A 831 38.14 28.15 -5.48
N VAL A 832 36.82 28.30 -5.62
CA VAL A 832 35.84 28.21 -4.52
C VAL A 832 35.25 26.81 -4.42
N ASN A 833 34.73 26.27 -5.53
CA ASN A 833 34.38 24.86 -5.63
C ASN A 833 35.67 24.06 -5.90
N VAL A 834 36.18 23.39 -4.86
CA VAL A 834 37.45 22.64 -4.90
C VAL A 834 37.44 21.52 -5.95
N ALA A 835 36.26 20.99 -6.30
CA ALA A 835 36.12 19.96 -7.31
C ALA A 835 36.50 20.45 -8.72
N ARG A 836 36.26 21.73 -9.03
CA ARG A 836 36.60 22.35 -10.33
C ARG A 836 38.09 22.50 -10.57
N ASP A 837 38.88 22.45 -9.51
CA ASP A 837 40.34 22.52 -9.57
C ASP A 837 40.99 21.15 -9.76
N ALA A 838 40.20 20.08 -9.92
CA ALA A 838 40.74 18.73 -10.09
C ALA A 838 41.57 18.62 -11.38
N SER A 839 42.78 18.08 -11.27
CA SER A 839 43.63 17.76 -12.42
C SER A 839 43.20 16.49 -13.14
N GLY A 840 42.35 15.67 -12.50
CA GLY A 840 41.70 14.53 -13.13
C GLY A 840 40.48 14.04 -12.35
N ILE A 841 39.52 13.47 -13.08
CA ILE A 841 38.37 12.78 -12.52
C ILE A 841 38.10 11.48 -13.30
N THR A 842 37.83 10.39 -12.59
CA THR A 842 37.46 9.10 -13.17
C THR A 842 36.24 8.52 -12.45
N ALA A 843 35.48 7.69 -13.15
CA ALA A 843 34.39 6.92 -12.56
C ALA A 843 34.50 5.45 -12.94
N SER A 844 34.13 4.54 -12.04
CA SER A 844 34.21 3.08 -12.28
C SER A 844 33.13 2.55 -13.22
N ALA A 845 32.03 3.27 -13.40
CA ALA A 845 30.89 2.85 -14.22
C ALA A 845 30.29 4.03 -15.00
N VAL A 846 30.67 4.20 -16.26
CA VAL A 846 30.19 5.29 -17.14
C VAL A 846 29.12 4.76 -18.10
N ARG A 847 28.10 5.57 -18.41
CA ARG A 847 27.10 5.24 -19.43
C ARG A 847 27.74 4.84 -20.78
N PRO A 848 27.42 3.65 -21.33
CA PRO A 848 27.93 3.23 -22.64
C PRO A 848 27.33 4.06 -23.80
N GLY A 849 28.08 4.21 -24.89
CA GLY A 849 27.56 4.66 -26.19
C GLY A 849 27.87 6.11 -26.61
N ASP A 850 28.40 6.95 -25.74
CA ASP A 850 28.78 8.35 -26.08
C ASP A 850 30.30 8.64 -25.94
N GLY A 851 31.09 7.64 -25.53
CA GLY A 851 32.53 7.78 -25.29
C GLY A 851 32.88 8.68 -24.09
N GLY A 852 31.95 8.93 -23.18
CA GLY A 852 32.12 9.84 -22.03
C GLY A 852 32.09 11.32 -22.41
N ILE A 853 31.62 11.67 -23.60
CA ILE A 853 31.64 13.06 -24.10
C ILE A 853 30.44 13.86 -23.58
N ALA A 854 29.24 13.29 -23.57
CA ALA A 854 28.02 13.95 -23.12
C ALA A 854 27.71 13.64 -21.65
N TYR A 855 28.06 12.43 -21.18
CA TYR A 855 27.72 11.91 -19.85
C TYR A 855 28.93 11.48 -19.02
N GLY A 856 30.14 11.89 -19.39
CA GLY A 856 31.37 11.52 -18.70
C GLY A 856 31.57 12.22 -17.36
N PRO A 857 32.47 11.71 -16.51
CA PRO A 857 32.68 12.23 -15.16
C PRO A 857 33.14 13.68 -15.11
N GLN A 858 33.80 14.18 -16.17
CA GLN A 858 34.18 15.59 -16.31
C GLN A 858 32.99 16.55 -16.23
N LYS A 859 31.79 16.09 -16.58
CA LYS A 859 30.57 16.89 -16.54
C LYS A 859 30.09 17.25 -15.14
N MET A 860 30.53 16.53 -14.11
CA MET A 860 30.18 16.85 -12.73
C MET A 860 30.98 18.03 -12.15
N ILE A 861 32.04 18.48 -12.82
CA ILE A 861 32.97 19.48 -12.27
C ILE A 861 33.31 20.58 -13.27
N ASP A 862 32.55 20.69 -14.37
CA ASP A 862 32.79 21.71 -15.39
C ASP A 862 32.12 23.06 -15.06
N GLY A 863 31.23 23.08 -14.06
CA GLY A 863 30.49 24.25 -13.63
C GLY A 863 29.22 24.52 -14.44
N SER A 864 28.76 23.54 -15.23
CA SER A 864 27.55 23.66 -16.05
C SER A 864 26.43 22.73 -15.57
N TYR A 865 25.39 23.33 -14.99
CA TYR A 865 24.14 22.64 -14.66
C TYR A 865 23.32 22.15 -15.87
N GLY A 866 23.78 22.41 -17.11
CA GLY A 866 23.16 21.91 -18.33
C GLY A 866 23.76 20.60 -18.82
N THR A 867 24.81 20.09 -18.18
CA THR A 867 25.44 18.81 -18.46
C THR A 867 25.44 17.93 -17.22
N MET A 868 25.63 16.61 -17.40
CA MET A 868 25.60 15.67 -16.29
C MET A 868 26.53 14.50 -16.53
N TYR A 869 26.97 13.86 -15.46
CA TYR A 869 27.41 12.48 -15.48
C TYR A 869 26.23 11.56 -15.23
N ALA A 870 26.19 10.42 -15.92
CA ALA A 870 25.17 9.40 -15.70
C ALA A 870 25.77 7.98 -15.71
N SER A 871 25.18 7.09 -14.93
CA SER A 871 25.60 5.70 -14.80
C SER A 871 24.39 4.77 -14.70
N TRP A 872 24.39 3.68 -15.48
CA TRP A 872 23.30 2.70 -15.48
C TRP A 872 23.37 1.79 -14.25
N GLN A 873 22.21 1.33 -13.81
CA GLN A 873 22.03 0.15 -12.99
C GLN A 873 20.96 -0.72 -13.64
N GLU A 874 21.37 -1.76 -14.36
CA GLU A 874 20.45 -2.82 -14.75
C GLU A 874 20.46 -3.91 -13.67
N TYR A 875 19.27 -4.31 -13.20
CA TYR A 875 19.05 -5.46 -12.31
C TYR A 875 19.59 -6.79 -12.90
N MET A 876 20.04 -6.78 -14.16
CA MET A 876 20.53 -7.93 -14.95
C MET A 876 22.05 -7.96 -15.19
N SER A 877 22.87 -7.24 -14.40
CA SER A 877 24.34 -7.37 -14.30
C SER A 877 25.19 -6.87 -15.48
N THR A 878 25.53 -5.57 -15.47
CA THR A 878 26.83 -5.15 -16.02
C THR A 878 27.69 -4.35 -15.04
N HIS A 879 27.12 -3.62 -14.06
CA HIS A 879 27.87 -2.86 -13.05
C HIS A 879 27.07 -2.72 -11.74
N PRO A 880 27.23 -3.63 -10.75
CA PRO A 880 26.58 -3.48 -9.44
C PRO A 880 27.28 -2.42 -8.59
N LEU A 881 26.52 -1.73 -7.73
CA LEU A 881 27.07 -0.90 -6.66
C LEU A 881 27.93 -1.76 -5.69
N PRO A 882 28.97 -1.19 -5.07
CA PRO A 882 29.31 0.22 -5.07
C PRO A 882 30.06 0.69 -6.33
N HIS A 883 29.75 1.91 -6.77
CA HIS A 883 30.51 2.62 -7.81
C HIS A 883 31.51 3.59 -7.20
N GLU A 884 32.56 3.97 -7.92
CA GLU A 884 33.58 4.90 -7.44
C GLU A 884 33.69 6.11 -8.35
N ILE A 885 33.74 7.31 -7.76
CA ILE A 885 34.18 8.56 -8.41
C ILE A 885 35.46 9.00 -7.72
N VAL A 886 36.55 9.18 -8.49
CA VAL A 886 37.86 9.57 -7.96
C VAL A 886 38.27 10.92 -8.54
N LEU A 887 38.47 11.91 -7.66
CA LEU A 887 39.07 13.20 -7.99
C LEU A 887 40.56 13.20 -7.61
N SER A 888 41.38 13.82 -8.45
CA SER A 888 42.82 14.01 -8.23
C SER A 888 43.19 15.48 -8.37
N TRP A 889 44.14 15.95 -7.56
CA TRP A 889 44.68 17.30 -7.62
C TRP A 889 46.21 17.28 -7.65
N ASP A 890 46.82 18.22 -8.37
CA ASP A 890 48.28 18.39 -8.40
C ASP A 890 48.82 19.03 -7.13
N LYS A 891 47.96 19.68 -6.34
CA LYS A 891 48.28 20.32 -5.06
C LYS A 891 47.30 19.89 -3.98
N PRO A 892 47.74 19.73 -2.72
CA PRO A 892 46.85 19.31 -1.64
C PRO A 892 45.68 20.27 -1.43
N LYS A 893 44.49 19.72 -1.22
CA LYS A 893 43.24 20.46 -0.99
C LYS A 893 42.67 20.22 0.41
N ALA A 894 41.76 21.10 0.83
CA ALA A 894 41.01 20.99 2.06
C ALA A 894 39.51 21.22 1.77
N PHE A 895 38.65 20.45 2.42
CA PHE A 895 37.21 20.51 2.27
C PHE A 895 36.51 19.82 3.44
N ASN A 896 35.26 20.17 3.71
CA ASN A 896 34.44 19.58 4.78
C ASN A 896 32.94 19.52 4.43
N THR A 897 32.57 19.87 3.20
CA THR A 897 31.18 19.89 2.73
C THR A 897 31.14 19.38 1.30
N ILE A 898 30.18 18.51 1.02
CA ILE A 898 29.86 18.02 -0.33
C ILE A 898 28.48 18.53 -0.69
N VAL A 899 28.34 19.16 -1.85
CA VAL A 899 27.04 19.52 -2.45
C VAL A 899 26.89 18.72 -3.74
N MET A 900 25.69 18.21 -3.97
CA MET A 900 25.32 17.55 -5.22
C MET A 900 24.12 18.26 -5.83
N ALA A 901 24.13 18.38 -7.15
CA ALA A 901 23.03 18.89 -7.93
C ALA A 901 22.55 17.84 -8.93
N THR A 902 21.23 17.66 -9.02
CA THR A 902 20.60 16.82 -10.04
C THR A 902 19.15 17.28 -10.28
N SER A 903 18.61 17.11 -11.49
CA SER A 903 17.17 17.27 -11.70
C SER A 903 16.44 16.01 -11.20
N SER A 904 15.17 16.11 -10.78
CA SER A 904 14.37 14.94 -10.41
C SER A 904 15.07 13.98 -9.42
N GLY A 905 15.62 14.50 -8.32
CA GLY A 905 16.50 13.73 -7.44
C GLY A 905 15.90 12.43 -6.90
N LEU A 906 14.57 12.34 -6.71
CA LEU A 906 13.90 11.09 -6.30
C LEU A 906 13.86 10.00 -7.39
N ILE A 907 14.22 10.34 -8.64
CA ILE A 907 14.28 9.40 -9.77
C ILE A 907 15.71 8.94 -10.02
N GLN A 908 16.70 9.82 -9.81
CA GLN A 908 18.07 9.60 -10.30
C GLN A 908 19.20 10.09 -9.37
N GLY A 909 18.89 10.58 -8.17
CA GLY A 909 19.90 11.14 -7.27
C GLY A 909 20.66 10.08 -6.46
N ILE A 910 21.95 10.33 -6.18
CA ILE A 910 22.75 9.52 -5.25
C ILE A 910 22.21 9.68 -3.83
N THR A 911 22.09 8.59 -3.07
CA THR A 911 21.47 8.60 -1.73
C THR A 911 22.42 8.22 -0.59
N ASP A 912 23.47 7.44 -0.85
CA ASP A 912 24.43 7.02 0.17
C ASP A 912 25.85 6.90 -0.39
N ILE A 913 26.81 7.50 0.30
CA ILE A 913 28.23 7.43 -0.09
C ILE A 913 29.17 7.15 1.10
N ASP A 914 30.30 6.50 0.83
CA ASP A 914 31.49 6.62 1.67
C ASP A 914 32.47 7.63 1.04
N VAL A 915 33.20 8.34 1.88
CA VAL A 915 34.23 9.30 1.47
C VAL A 915 35.58 8.83 1.95
N GLN A 916 36.49 8.62 1.00
CA GLN A 916 37.87 8.26 1.26
C GLN A 916 38.81 9.32 0.67
N VAL A 917 39.95 9.54 1.30
CA VAL A 917 40.95 10.51 0.84
C VAL A 917 42.34 9.90 0.85
N SER A 918 43.21 10.43 0.01
CA SER A 918 44.63 10.07 -0.02
C SER A 918 45.49 11.32 0.04
N LYS A 919 46.36 11.39 1.06
CA LYS A 919 47.28 12.52 1.28
C LYS A 919 48.59 12.39 0.52
N ASP A 920 48.98 11.16 0.18
CA ASP A 920 50.19 10.82 -0.57
C ASP A 920 49.90 10.37 -2.02
N GLY A 921 48.61 10.31 -2.39
CA GLY A 921 48.14 9.87 -3.70
C GLY A 921 48.09 8.35 -3.90
N ILE A 922 48.47 7.57 -2.88
CA ILE A 922 48.57 6.10 -2.91
C ILE A 922 47.67 5.46 -1.85
N ASN A 923 47.82 5.85 -0.58
CA ASN A 923 47.12 5.24 0.54
C ASN A 923 45.79 5.95 0.82
N TRP A 924 44.73 5.17 0.99
CA TRP A 924 43.37 5.66 1.23
C TRP A 924 43.01 5.58 2.72
N GLU A 925 42.46 6.65 3.27
CA GLU A 925 41.80 6.67 4.58
C GLU A 925 40.31 6.96 4.37
N THR A 926 39.43 6.22 5.04
CA THR A 926 38.00 6.54 5.05
C THR A 926 37.73 7.63 6.07
N VAL A 927 37.21 8.77 5.63
CA VAL A 927 36.95 9.94 6.49
C VAL A 927 35.47 10.09 6.84
N ALA A 928 34.58 9.54 6.03
CA ALA A 928 33.16 9.45 6.33
C ALA A 928 32.60 8.16 5.71
N GLN A 929 31.67 7.51 6.40
CA GLN A 929 30.97 6.32 5.92
C GLN A 929 29.47 6.60 5.96
N ARG A 930 28.73 6.01 5.02
CA ARG A 930 27.27 6.04 4.98
C ARG A 930 26.71 7.46 5.09
N VAL A 931 27.26 8.36 4.29
CA VAL A 931 26.87 9.77 4.25
C VAL A 931 25.60 9.90 3.40
N PRO A 932 24.45 10.22 4.02
CA PRO A 932 23.18 10.23 3.32
C PRO A 932 22.96 11.53 2.54
N PHE A 933 22.26 11.42 1.41
CA PHE A 933 21.73 12.54 0.65
C PHE A 933 20.22 12.40 0.50
N ILE A 934 19.51 13.53 0.63
CA ILE A 934 18.05 13.58 0.61
C ILE A 934 17.62 14.43 -0.60
N TRP A 935 16.70 13.87 -1.39
CA TRP A 935 16.07 14.49 -2.55
C TRP A 935 14.56 14.62 -2.33
N LYS A 936 13.89 15.50 -3.08
CA LYS A 936 12.51 15.95 -2.81
C LYS A 936 11.63 15.93 -4.05
N SER A 937 12.18 16.00 -5.26
CA SER A 937 11.39 16.06 -6.50
C SER A 937 11.53 14.81 -7.34
N ASN A 938 10.40 14.29 -7.83
CA ASN A 938 10.32 13.31 -8.93
C ASN A 938 9.80 13.94 -10.22
N LYS A 939 9.72 15.28 -10.30
CA LYS A 939 9.24 15.99 -11.49
C LYS A 939 10.42 16.31 -12.40
N ASP A 940 10.35 15.79 -13.62
CA ASP A 940 11.30 16.12 -14.69
C ASP A 940 10.92 17.42 -15.39
N ASP A 941 11.01 18.52 -14.65
CA ASP A 941 10.69 19.88 -15.11
C ASP A 941 11.95 20.70 -15.49
N GLY A 942 13.13 20.07 -15.46
CA GLY A 942 14.41 20.71 -15.71
C GLY A 942 14.86 21.66 -14.59
N VAL A 943 14.17 21.70 -13.45
CA VAL A 943 14.58 22.47 -12.28
C VAL A 943 15.64 21.69 -11.50
N MET A 944 16.79 22.33 -11.27
CA MET A 944 17.88 21.72 -10.52
C MET A 944 17.53 21.60 -9.04
N GLU A 945 17.62 20.38 -8.52
CA GLU A 945 17.57 20.13 -7.09
C GLU A 945 18.99 20.11 -6.51
N TYR A 946 19.13 20.61 -5.29
CA TYR A 946 20.39 20.67 -4.57
C TYR A 946 20.25 19.99 -3.22
N THR A 947 21.25 19.19 -2.86
CA THR A 947 21.38 18.58 -1.55
C THR A 947 22.83 18.67 -1.09
N TYR A 948 23.07 18.58 0.20
CA TYR A 948 24.44 18.63 0.73
C TYR A 948 24.61 17.72 1.94
N ALA A 949 25.86 17.33 2.15
CA ALA A 949 26.27 16.59 3.32
C ALA A 949 27.53 17.20 3.93
N ASN A 950 27.54 17.23 5.26
CA ASN A 950 28.71 17.61 6.03
C ASN A 950 29.59 16.37 6.22
N ILE A 951 30.89 16.54 6.07
CA ILE A 951 31.88 15.50 6.36
C ILE A 951 32.93 16.05 7.34
N PRO A 952 33.65 15.16 8.06
CA PRO A 952 34.77 15.59 8.87
C PRO A 952 35.76 16.44 8.06
N ALA A 953 36.38 17.42 8.70
CA ALA A 953 37.29 18.34 8.00
C ALA A 953 38.50 17.58 7.44
N VAL A 954 38.69 17.67 6.13
CA VAL A 954 39.82 17.09 5.41
C VAL A 954 40.86 18.17 5.16
N SER A 955 42.13 17.85 5.43
CA SER A 955 43.27 18.70 5.10
C SER A 955 44.37 17.92 4.40
N GLY A 956 44.90 18.48 3.31
CA GLY A 956 46.07 17.96 2.62
C GLY A 956 45.79 16.79 1.66
N ALA A 957 44.56 16.67 1.15
CA ALA A 957 44.20 15.59 0.24
C ALA A 957 44.73 15.85 -1.19
N LEU A 958 45.42 14.86 -1.77
CA LEU A 958 45.80 14.84 -3.19
C LEU A 958 44.78 14.05 -4.04
N LYS A 959 44.03 13.14 -3.42
CA LYS A 959 42.90 12.45 -4.05
C LYS A 959 41.72 12.31 -3.09
N MET A 960 40.51 12.24 -3.67
CA MET A 960 39.27 11.90 -2.99
C MET A 960 38.56 10.81 -3.79
N ARG A 961 37.97 9.84 -3.10
CA ARG A 961 37.10 8.81 -3.66
C ARG A 961 35.75 8.91 -2.98
N ILE A 962 34.71 9.06 -3.79
CA ILE A 962 33.32 8.87 -3.41
C ILE A 962 32.96 7.46 -3.82
N GLN A 963 32.72 6.60 -2.84
CA GLN A 963 32.18 5.26 -3.07
C GLN A 963 30.67 5.35 -2.91
N ILE A 964 29.95 5.25 -4.03
CA ILE A 964 28.50 5.33 -4.09
C ILE A 964 27.97 3.95 -3.68
N ASN A 965 27.32 3.88 -2.54
CA ASN A 965 26.75 2.64 -2.04
C ASN A 965 25.31 2.47 -2.56
N GLU A 966 24.55 3.57 -2.67
CA GLU A 966 23.15 3.58 -3.10
C GLU A 966 22.78 4.87 -3.87
N ALA A 967 21.80 4.76 -4.78
CA ALA A 967 21.20 5.85 -5.55
C ALA A 967 19.77 5.52 -5.99
N TYR A 968 18.98 6.51 -6.40
CA TYR A 968 17.71 6.31 -7.11
C TYR A 968 17.93 6.05 -8.62
N TYR A 969 17.07 5.25 -9.24
CA TYR A 969 17.14 4.89 -10.67
C TYR A 969 15.78 4.47 -11.26
N THR A 970 14.68 5.01 -10.73
CA THR A 970 13.32 4.42 -10.83
C THR A 970 12.65 4.52 -12.20
N TRP A 971 13.09 5.41 -13.09
CA TRP A 971 12.43 5.64 -14.38
C TRP A 971 13.33 5.31 -15.57
N TRP A 972 14.63 5.58 -15.46
CA TRP A 972 15.60 5.41 -16.55
C TRP A 972 16.64 4.32 -16.28
N ASN A 973 16.52 3.58 -15.17
CA ASN A 973 17.53 2.60 -14.72
C ASN A 973 18.95 3.20 -14.65
N MET A 974 19.05 4.47 -14.27
CA MET A 974 20.32 5.18 -14.10
C MET A 974 20.23 6.21 -12.99
N TYR A 975 21.37 6.54 -12.39
CA TYR A 975 21.53 7.72 -11.56
C TYR A 975 22.36 8.78 -12.30
N ALA A 976 22.16 10.05 -11.93
CA ALA A 976 22.83 11.18 -12.55
C ALA A 976 23.29 12.22 -11.51
N VAL A 977 24.43 12.84 -11.83
CA VAL A 977 24.99 13.97 -11.09
C VAL A 977 25.29 15.07 -12.09
N TYR A 978 24.56 16.19 -11.98
CA TYR A 978 24.79 17.36 -12.83
C TYR A 978 26.00 18.15 -12.36
N GLU A 979 26.14 18.32 -11.05
CA GLU A 979 27.32 18.98 -10.48
C GLU A 979 27.68 18.37 -9.12
N LEU A 980 28.98 18.20 -8.89
CA LEU A 980 29.61 17.84 -7.63
C LEU A 980 30.42 19.03 -7.13
N GLU A 981 30.08 19.55 -5.95
CA GLU A 981 30.76 20.68 -5.36
C GLU A 981 31.41 20.33 -4.03
N LEU A 982 32.63 20.83 -3.82
CA LEU A 982 33.41 20.62 -2.60
C LEU A 982 33.81 21.96 -2.00
N TYR A 983 33.49 22.16 -0.71
CA TYR A 983 33.77 23.41 -0.01
C TYR A 983 34.46 23.20 1.33
N GLN A 984 35.22 24.21 1.74
CA GLN A 984 35.74 24.37 3.10
C GLN A 984 35.00 25.53 3.78
N LEU A 985 33.98 25.20 4.58
CA LEU A 985 33.11 26.20 5.21
C LEU A 985 33.18 26.14 6.75
N PRO A 986 33.09 27.28 7.45
CA PRO A 986 33.08 27.30 8.91
C PRO A 986 31.82 26.59 9.45
N ASP A 987 31.96 25.98 10.62
CA ASP A 987 30.84 25.36 11.34
C ASP A 987 30.39 26.29 12.47
N ASN A 988 29.15 26.77 12.39
CA ASN A 988 28.59 27.71 13.34
C ASN A 988 27.69 27.04 14.40
N GLY A 989 27.50 25.72 14.33
CA GLY A 989 26.68 24.96 15.29
C GLY A 989 25.19 25.29 15.23
N GLU A 990 24.49 25.11 16.36
CA GLU A 990 23.06 25.38 16.49
C GLU A 990 22.79 26.89 16.69
N LEU A 991 21.94 27.45 15.85
CA LEU A 991 21.48 28.83 15.91
C LEU A 991 20.41 28.98 16.98
N GLY A 992 20.48 30.07 17.74
CA GLY A 992 19.51 30.32 18.81
C GLY A 992 19.72 29.48 20.07
N SER A 993 20.75 28.62 20.13
CA SER A 993 21.35 28.25 21.41
C SER A 993 22.15 29.45 21.89
N ALA A 994 21.74 30.12 22.96
CA ALA A 994 22.70 30.92 23.69
C ALA A 994 23.82 29.95 24.10
N ALA A 995 25.10 30.29 23.90
CA ALA A 995 26.17 29.56 24.56
C ALA A 995 25.76 29.48 26.04
N ILE A 996 25.51 28.27 26.53
CA ILE A 996 25.04 28.11 27.91
C ILE A 996 26.25 28.47 28.75
N ASP A 997 26.27 29.71 29.21
CA ASP A 997 27.14 30.19 30.26
C ASP A 997 26.39 30.06 31.59
N LEU A 998 27.13 30.14 32.69
CA LEU A 998 26.51 30.04 34.01
C LEU A 998 25.40 31.09 34.24
N PRO A 999 25.52 32.35 33.80
CA PRO A 999 24.42 33.31 33.80
C PRO A 999 23.17 32.87 33.02
N GLY A 1000 23.35 32.21 31.88
CA GLY A 1000 22.27 31.64 31.07
C GLY A 1000 21.50 30.55 31.82
N LEU A 1001 22.21 29.59 32.40
CA LEU A 1001 21.60 28.53 33.22
C LEU A 1001 20.92 29.09 34.49
N GLN A 1002 21.46 30.15 35.09
CA GLN A 1002 20.84 30.85 36.22
C GLN A 1002 19.55 31.57 35.83
N ARG A 1003 19.51 32.18 34.64
CA ARG A 1003 18.32 32.85 34.11
C ARG A 1003 17.22 31.84 33.82
N GLU A 1004 17.56 30.74 33.16
CA GLU A 1004 16.62 29.68 32.86
C GLU A 1004 16.03 29.03 34.12
N LEU A 1005 16.87 28.77 35.13
CA LEU A 1005 16.37 28.33 36.44
C LEU A 1005 15.40 29.36 37.03
N SER A 1006 15.68 30.66 36.89
CA SER A 1006 14.82 31.74 37.40
C SER A 1006 13.48 31.79 36.67
N ASP A 1007 13.46 31.52 35.36
CA ASP A 1007 12.25 31.47 34.55
C ASP A 1007 11.36 30.29 34.97
N TYR A 1008 11.94 29.10 35.20
CA TYR A 1008 11.20 27.95 35.72
C TYR A 1008 10.73 28.13 37.17
N ILE A 1009 11.45 28.93 37.97
CA ILE A 1009 10.96 29.34 39.30
C ILE A 1009 9.75 30.27 39.15
N ALA A 1010 9.80 31.22 38.22
CA ALA A 1010 8.72 32.17 37.98
C ALA A 1010 7.46 31.52 37.41
N SER A 1011 7.60 30.50 36.55
CA SER A 1011 6.47 29.73 36.01
C SER A 1011 5.85 28.75 37.01
N GLY A 1012 6.54 28.46 38.12
CA GLY A 1012 6.13 27.47 39.12
C GLY A 1012 6.52 26.03 38.77
N ASP A 1013 7.25 25.83 37.67
CA ASP A 1013 7.80 24.54 37.23
C ASP A 1013 8.93 24.04 38.12
N VAL A 1014 9.63 24.93 38.84
CA VAL A 1014 10.57 24.59 39.91
C VAL A 1014 10.15 25.34 41.18
N LYS A 1015 9.79 24.60 42.24
CA LYS A 1015 9.18 25.17 43.44
C LYS A 1015 9.72 24.57 44.75
N GLY A 1016 9.25 25.10 45.87
CA GLY A 1016 9.52 24.53 47.19
C GLY A 1016 11.01 24.52 47.59
N PRO A 1017 11.46 23.53 48.38
CA PRO A 1017 12.82 23.46 48.90
C PRO A 1017 13.91 23.33 47.83
N LEU A 1018 13.56 22.78 46.66
CA LEU A 1018 14.48 22.53 45.54
C LEU A 1018 15.06 23.83 44.98
N VAL A 1019 14.27 24.91 44.95
CA VAL A 1019 14.68 26.25 44.48
C VAL A 1019 16.00 26.69 45.12
N LYS A 1020 16.07 26.65 46.45
CA LYS A 1020 17.27 27.09 47.19
C LYS A 1020 18.46 26.16 46.96
N GLN A 1021 18.22 24.86 46.77
CA GLN A 1021 19.28 23.89 46.52
C GLN A 1021 19.94 24.15 45.16
N LEU A 1022 19.12 24.29 44.12
CA LEU A 1022 19.58 24.53 42.74
C LEU A 1022 20.30 25.89 42.61
N GLN A 1023 19.72 26.97 43.15
CA GLN A 1023 20.35 28.30 43.14
C GLN A 1023 21.70 28.29 43.90
N ASN A 1024 21.79 27.56 45.02
CA ASN A 1024 23.04 27.46 45.78
C ASN A 1024 24.13 26.73 44.98
N LYS A 1025 23.79 25.67 44.25
CA LYS A 1025 24.75 24.93 43.43
C LYS A 1025 25.27 25.76 42.27
N LEU A 1026 24.40 26.47 41.56
CA LEU A 1026 24.84 27.39 40.48
C LEU A 1026 25.73 28.51 41.02
N ARG A 1027 25.41 29.08 42.18
CA ARG A 1027 26.25 30.12 42.81
C ARG A 1027 27.61 29.59 43.26
N GLN A 1028 27.68 28.38 43.80
CA GLN A 1028 28.95 27.73 44.18
C GLN A 1028 29.78 27.36 42.95
N ALA A 1029 29.13 26.90 41.87
CA ALA A 1029 29.78 26.64 40.59
C ALA A 1029 30.50 27.90 40.08
N GLY A 1030 29.81 29.05 40.06
CA GLY A 1030 30.41 30.33 39.66
C GLY A 1030 31.57 30.75 40.56
N HIS A 1031 31.40 30.68 41.88
CA HIS A 1031 32.47 31.03 42.82
C HIS A 1031 33.75 30.21 42.62
N HIS A 1032 33.62 28.91 42.31
CA HIS A 1032 34.77 28.06 42.05
C HIS A 1032 35.37 28.30 40.67
N TYR A 1033 34.54 28.60 39.68
CA TYR A 1033 34.97 28.94 38.32
C TYR A 1033 35.80 30.23 38.32
N ASP A 1034 35.33 31.28 38.99
CA ASP A 1034 36.01 32.58 39.12
C ASP A 1034 37.37 32.51 39.84
N LYS A 1035 37.60 31.42 40.60
CA LYS A 1035 38.86 31.14 41.31
C LYS A 1035 39.78 30.18 40.55
N ASP A 1036 39.53 29.96 39.25
CA ASP A 1036 40.23 28.98 38.41
C ASP A 1036 40.20 27.54 38.96
N SER A 1037 39.19 27.21 39.76
CA SER A 1037 39.00 25.87 40.35
C SER A 1037 37.97 25.06 39.55
N VAL A 1038 38.26 24.82 38.27
CA VAL A 1038 37.33 24.21 37.29
C VAL A 1038 36.78 22.84 37.76
N LYS A 1039 37.63 21.98 38.35
CA LYS A 1039 37.19 20.69 38.90
C LYS A 1039 36.13 20.84 40.00
N GLN A 1040 36.26 21.85 40.86
CA GLN A 1040 35.26 22.10 41.90
C GLN A 1040 34.00 22.77 41.33
N ALA A 1041 34.13 23.59 40.30
CA ALA A 1041 33.01 24.20 39.59
C ALA A 1041 32.14 23.14 38.90
N VAL A 1042 32.76 22.21 38.15
CA VAL A 1042 32.10 21.05 37.52
C VAL A 1042 31.43 20.14 38.54
N LYS A 1043 32.06 19.92 39.71
CA LYS A 1043 31.44 19.16 40.80
C LYS A 1043 30.11 19.79 41.24
N GLN A 1044 30.05 21.11 41.39
CA GLN A 1044 28.80 21.78 41.79
C GLN A 1044 27.71 21.69 40.71
N LEU A 1045 28.07 21.68 39.42
CA LEU A 1045 27.12 21.47 38.32
C LEU A 1045 26.61 20.03 38.26
N ASN A 1046 27.46 19.03 38.55
CA ASN A 1046 27.00 17.65 38.70
C ASN A 1046 26.05 17.49 39.89
N ASP A 1047 26.35 18.11 41.02
CA ASP A 1047 25.45 18.12 42.18
C ASP A 1047 24.11 18.85 41.86
N PHE A 1048 24.13 19.88 41.01
CA PHE A 1048 22.91 20.54 40.50
C PHE A 1048 22.04 19.57 39.70
N ILE A 1049 22.65 18.83 38.76
CA ILE A 1049 21.96 17.81 37.95
C ILE A 1049 21.38 16.70 38.85
N GLU A 1050 22.15 16.25 39.85
CA GLU A 1050 21.70 15.21 40.76
C GLU A 1050 20.49 15.66 41.59
N HIS A 1051 20.50 16.90 42.09
CA HIS A 1051 19.39 17.45 42.86
C HIS A 1051 18.12 17.58 42.02
N ILE A 1052 18.21 18.05 40.77
CA ILE A 1052 17.00 18.22 39.94
C ILE A 1052 16.46 16.88 39.42
N ARG A 1053 17.33 15.91 39.10
CA ARG A 1053 16.90 14.58 38.63
C ARG A 1053 16.21 13.77 39.73
N LYS A 1054 16.69 13.84 40.98
CA LYS A 1054 16.16 13.05 42.11
C LYS A 1054 14.86 13.57 42.70
N ASP A 1055 14.41 14.77 42.32
CA ASP A 1055 13.23 15.38 42.93
C ASP A 1055 11.97 15.14 42.08
N ASP A 1056 11.07 14.28 42.53
CA ASP A 1056 9.83 13.94 41.79
C ASP A 1056 8.61 14.80 42.17
N LYS A 1057 8.78 15.83 43.01
CA LYS A 1057 7.66 16.55 43.63
C LYS A 1057 7.63 18.04 43.33
N HIS A 1058 8.77 18.62 43.01
CA HIS A 1058 8.98 20.06 43.01
C HIS A 1058 9.62 20.59 41.71
N ALA A 1059 9.92 19.72 40.74
CA ALA A 1059 10.33 20.09 39.39
C ALA A 1059 9.45 19.38 38.33
N SER A 1060 8.98 20.11 37.32
CA SER A 1060 8.30 19.51 36.16
C SER A 1060 9.30 18.72 35.30
N GLN A 1061 8.80 17.73 34.54
CA GLN A 1061 9.68 16.91 33.69
C GLN A 1061 10.38 17.76 32.62
N GLN A 1062 9.72 18.80 32.12
CA GLN A 1062 10.30 19.78 31.20
C GLN A 1062 11.50 20.50 31.84
N ALA A 1063 11.33 21.04 33.05
CA ALA A 1063 12.40 21.72 33.77
C ALA A 1063 13.57 20.77 34.08
N LYS A 1064 13.28 19.51 34.45
CA LYS A 1064 14.30 18.48 34.67
C LYS A 1064 15.12 18.22 33.43
N THR A 1065 14.48 17.95 32.29
CA THR A 1065 15.16 17.63 31.05
C THR A 1065 16.01 18.80 30.59
N LYS A 1066 15.43 20.00 30.54
CA LYS A 1066 16.10 21.18 29.99
C LYS A 1066 17.27 21.65 30.86
N LEU A 1067 17.04 21.90 32.16
CA LEU A 1067 18.11 22.37 33.05
C LEU A 1067 19.23 21.33 33.21
N THR A 1068 18.91 20.04 33.07
CA THR A 1068 19.92 18.98 33.09
C THR A 1068 20.79 19.01 31.83
N ALA A 1069 20.17 19.06 30.64
CA ALA A 1069 20.89 19.13 29.38
C ALA A 1069 21.82 20.35 29.39
N ASP A 1070 21.29 21.51 29.81
CA ASP A 1070 22.06 22.74 29.80
C ASP A 1070 23.22 22.74 30.79
N ALA A 1071 23.02 22.16 31.98
CA ALA A 1071 24.11 21.97 32.92
C ALA A 1071 25.19 20.99 32.40
N GLN A 1072 24.80 19.97 31.62
CA GLN A 1072 25.74 19.03 30.99
C GLN A 1072 26.56 19.72 29.89
N ASP A 1073 25.92 20.54 29.06
CA ASP A 1073 26.59 21.31 28.01
C ASP A 1073 27.58 22.33 28.59
N LEU A 1074 27.21 23.00 29.70
CA LEU A 1074 28.12 23.89 30.43
C LEU A 1074 29.32 23.13 31.03
N ILE A 1075 29.12 21.92 31.55
CA ILE A 1075 30.20 21.06 32.05
C ILE A 1075 31.17 20.69 30.91
N ILE A 1076 30.64 20.33 29.74
CA ILE A 1076 31.44 19.98 28.56
C ILE A 1076 32.26 21.20 28.11
N SER A 1077 31.63 22.37 28.02
CA SER A 1077 32.29 23.63 27.66
C SER A 1077 33.46 23.95 28.61
N TRP A 1078 33.25 23.90 29.92
CA TRP A 1078 34.31 24.13 30.91
C TRP A 1078 35.41 23.06 30.90
N SER A 1079 35.11 21.87 30.37
CA SER A 1079 36.07 20.77 30.25
C SER A 1079 36.96 20.86 29.02
N GLN A 1080 36.52 21.56 27.97
CA GLN A 1080 37.25 21.71 26.71
C GLN A 1080 38.17 22.95 26.67
N ASP A 1081 37.98 23.92 27.56
CA ASP A 1081 38.68 25.22 27.59
C ASP A 1081 40.15 25.19 28.07
N GLY A 1082 40.80 24.01 28.09
CA GLY A 1082 42.25 23.87 28.28
C GLY A 1082 42.81 24.22 29.67
N ARG A 1083 41.98 24.53 30.68
CA ARG A 1083 42.40 24.86 32.06
C ARG A 1083 42.44 23.68 33.04
N PHE A 1084 42.51 22.45 32.54
CA PHE A 1084 42.86 21.30 33.39
C PHE A 1084 44.39 21.27 33.54
N PRO A 1085 44.97 21.47 34.75
CA PRO A 1085 46.37 21.10 34.92
C PRO A 1085 46.49 19.60 34.67
N LYS A 1086 47.50 19.23 33.88
CA LYS A 1086 47.90 17.85 33.59
C LYS A 1086 47.94 16.98 34.85
#